data_AF-E5DMP9-F1
#
_entry.id   AF-E5DMP9-F1
#
_cell.length_a   1.000
_cell.length_b   1.000
_cell.length_c   1.000
_cell.angle_alpha   90.00
_cell.angle_beta   90.00
_cell.angle_gamma   90.00
#
_symmetry.space_group_name_H-M   'P 1'
#
loop_
_entity.id
_entity.type
_entity.pdbx_description
1 polymer ?
#
loop_
_entity_poly.entity_id
_entity_poly.type
_entity_poly.pdbx_seq_one_letter_code
_entity_poly.pdbx_strand_id
1 'polypeptide(L)'
;ETFQQVLTVGNLVFTGIFAAEMVFKIIAMDPYYYFQQTWNIFDSIIVTLSLVEMGLANMQGLSVLRSFRLLRIFKLAKSWPTLNILIKIICNSVGALGNLTIVLAIIIFIFALVGFQLFGKNYKENVCKISADCELPRWHMNDFFHSFLIVFRALCGEWIETMWDCMEVGGVHMCLIVYMMVIIVGNLVVLNLFLALLLSSFSSDNLNAIEEDQEINNIRIAAERMSRAIGWLKAFITDMVLWIWGKKLLNDDGVGVKGNCEEKKDTLSLNYLDGEIIVYGMTNCVECPVVLVPIAKGESETEDDESLDSSDDEDMNEDMNKKKFFGQGALDDGDSSVCSTVDYNPQKDPKEVEEVEEEGPEPDDPEACFTEKCTLRFPFLDVDITQGKGKSWWNLRRTCYTIVEHDYFETFIIFMILISSGILAFEDIYIERRRVIKVILEYADKVFTYIFIMEMLLKWVAYGFQKYFTDAWCWLDFLIVDVSIISLTASVLGYSELGAIKSLRTLRALRPLRALSRFEGMRVVVKALFGAIPSIVNVLLVCLMFWLIFSIMGVNLFAGKFYRCINTTTEEVLPTEEVNNKTECMALMHTNEVRWVNLKVNYDNAGMGYLSLLQVATFKGWMDIMYAAVDSREVEDQPSYEINVYMYLYFVIFIVFGAFFTLNLFIGVIIDNFNNQKQKLGEDLFMTEEQKKYYNAMKKLGSKKAIQTIPRPSNFIQGVLYDMFHQQFTDMFIMALICLNMVAMMVETDDQSEMKKNVLSQINVIFVIIFTGESILKMLALRHRYFTIGWNVFDFVVVIISIAGLLLSDLIEKYFVSPTLFRVIRLAKIARVLRLVKAAKGIRTLLFALMMSLPALFNIGLLLFLIMFIFSIFGMSNFGYLKKQAGVDDIFNFETFGNSMICLFEITTSAGWDGLLLPT
;
A
#
# COMPACT_ATOMS: atom_id res chain seq x y z
N GLU A 1 20.73 -26.11 28.56
CA GLU A 1 20.06 -26.65 29.77
C GLU A 1 19.61 -25.57 30.76
N THR A 2 20.49 -24.66 31.23
CA THR A 2 20.14 -23.61 32.20
C THR A 2 18.97 -22.71 31.75
N PHE A 3 18.97 -22.25 30.50
CA PHE A 3 17.88 -21.42 29.95
C PHE A 3 16.56 -22.18 29.82
N GLN A 4 16.60 -23.45 29.42
CA GLN A 4 15.40 -24.30 29.28
C GLN A 4 14.74 -24.59 30.63
N GLN A 5 15.53 -24.76 31.69
CA GLN A 5 15.02 -24.89 33.05
C GLN A 5 14.33 -23.60 33.52
N VAL A 6 14.94 -22.42 33.26
CA VAL A 6 14.32 -21.12 33.57
C VAL A 6 12.98 -20.97 32.85
N LEU A 7 12.89 -21.33 31.57
CA LEU A 7 11.66 -21.25 30.80
C LEU A 7 10.56 -22.18 31.36
N THR A 8 10.92 -23.41 31.72
CA THR A 8 9.98 -24.37 32.31
C THR A 8 9.46 -23.89 33.67
N VAL A 9 10.35 -23.43 34.56
CA VAL A 9 9.98 -22.90 35.87
C VAL A 9 9.13 -21.63 35.72
N GLY A 10 9.54 -20.70 34.86
CA GLY A 10 8.78 -19.47 34.60
C GLY A 10 7.36 -19.77 34.10
N ASN A 11 7.21 -20.69 33.15
CA ASN A 11 5.90 -21.10 32.65
C ASN A 11 4.99 -21.70 33.73
N LEU A 12 5.56 -22.49 34.65
CA LEU A 12 4.84 -23.06 35.78
C LEU A 12 4.36 -21.97 36.74
N VAL A 13 5.22 -21.00 37.06
CA VAL A 13 4.88 -19.85 37.91
C VAL A 13 3.74 -19.03 37.28
N PHE A 14 3.85 -18.67 35.99
CA PHE A 14 2.78 -17.92 35.32
C PHE A 14 1.45 -18.67 35.29
N THR A 15 1.49 -19.98 35.04
CA THR A 15 0.28 -20.81 35.05
C THR A 15 -0.36 -20.86 36.44
N GLY A 16 0.44 -20.97 37.49
CA GLY A 16 -0.03 -20.90 38.87
C GLY A 16 -0.67 -19.55 39.22
N ILE A 17 -0.06 -18.44 38.80
CA ILE A 17 -0.61 -17.09 39.01
C ILE A 17 -1.98 -16.94 38.33
N PHE A 18 -2.11 -17.38 37.08
CA PHE A 18 -3.39 -17.27 36.36
C PHE A 18 -4.48 -18.19 36.91
N ALA A 19 -4.12 -19.39 37.36
CA ALA A 19 -5.05 -20.28 38.03
C ALA A 19 -5.55 -19.67 39.35
N ALA A 20 -4.66 -19.08 40.13
CA ALA A 20 -5.03 -18.38 41.36
C ALA A 20 -5.93 -17.16 41.08
N GLU A 21 -5.59 -16.34 40.08
CA GLU A 21 -6.41 -15.21 39.63
C GLU A 21 -7.84 -15.64 39.27
N MET A 22 -7.98 -16.72 38.49
CA MET A 22 -9.28 -17.27 38.10
C MET A 22 -10.08 -17.73 39.32
N VAL A 23 -9.47 -18.50 40.23
CA VAL A 23 -10.14 -19.00 41.43
C VAL A 23 -10.61 -17.85 42.33
N PHE A 24 -9.76 -16.84 42.56
CA PHE A 24 -10.14 -15.67 43.35
C PHE A 24 -11.29 -14.88 42.70
N LYS A 25 -11.30 -14.73 41.37
CA LYS A 25 -12.39 -14.07 40.65
C LYS A 25 -13.72 -14.83 40.76
N ILE A 26 -13.69 -16.17 40.67
CA ILE A 26 -14.89 -17.00 40.82
C ILE A 26 -15.45 -16.91 42.24
N ILE A 27 -14.58 -16.91 43.26
CA ILE A 27 -15.00 -16.76 44.66
C ILE A 27 -15.58 -15.37 44.93
N ALA A 28 -15.00 -14.32 44.34
CA ALA A 28 -15.41 -12.94 44.59
C ALA A 28 -16.73 -12.54 43.92
N MET A 29 -17.05 -13.09 42.75
CA MET A 29 -18.18 -12.65 41.92
C MET A 29 -19.29 -13.70 41.78
N ASP A 30 -19.19 -14.86 42.41
CA ASP A 30 -19.96 -16.06 42.14
C ASP A 30 -19.78 -16.62 40.71
N PRO A 31 -19.82 -17.95 40.51
CA PRO A 31 -19.61 -18.57 39.19
C PRO A 31 -20.59 -18.06 38.12
N TYR A 32 -21.84 -17.78 38.50
CA TYR A 32 -22.86 -17.35 37.55
C TYR A 32 -22.53 -15.99 36.93
N TYR A 33 -22.17 -14.98 37.73
CA TYR A 33 -21.79 -13.67 37.19
C TYR A 33 -20.40 -13.68 36.55
N TYR A 34 -19.48 -14.52 37.05
CA TYR A 34 -18.18 -14.70 36.40
C TYR A 34 -18.32 -15.13 34.94
N PHE A 35 -19.16 -16.13 34.65
CA PHE A 35 -19.36 -16.67 33.30
C PHE A 35 -20.30 -15.84 32.41
N GLN A 36 -20.90 -14.75 32.91
CA GLN A 36 -21.63 -13.82 32.04
C GLN A 36 -20.69 -12.94 31.21
N GLN A 37 -19.50 -12.62 31.73
CA GLN A 37 -18.51 -11.82 31.01
C GLN A 37 -17.69 -12.70 30.06
N THR A 38 -17.77 -12.42 28.75
CA THR A 38 -17.04 -13.16 27.69
C THR A 38 -15.53 -13.22 27.93
N TRP A 39 -14.95 -12.15 28.44
CA TRP A 39 -13.53 -12.08 28.80
C TRP A 39 -13.13 -12.99 29.97
N ASN A 40 -14.05 -13.30 30.88
CA ASN A 40 -13.81 -14.23 31.98
C ASN A 40 -13.97 -15.68 31.51
N ILE A 41 -14.90 -15.94 30.58
CA ILE A 41 -15.03 -17.25 29.89
C ILE A 41 -13.71 -17.56 29.15
N PHE A 42 -13.20 -16.60 28.37
CA PHE A 42 -11.96 -16.75 27.63
C PHE A 42 -10.75 -17.02 28.55
N ASP A 43 -10.61 -16.24 29.63
CA ASP A 43 -9.56 -16.45 30.63
C ASP A 43 -9.68 -17.85 31.28
N SER A 44 -10.91 -18.32 31.54
CA SER A 44 -11.17 -19.65 32.08
C SER A 44 -10.74 -20.76 31.11
N ILE A 45 -11.01 -20.61 29.81
CA ILE A 45 -10.60 -21.58 28.78
C ILE A 45 -9.07 -21.68 28.70
N ILE A 46 -8.37 -20.55 28.75
CA ILE A 46 -6.90 -20.55 28.70
C ILE A 46 -6.31 -21.25 29.93
N VAL A 47 -6.83 -20.97 31.12
CA VAL A 47 -6.35 -21.58 32.36
C VAL A 47 -6.63 -23.08 32.37
N THR A 48 -7.81 -23.53 31.95
CA THR A 48 -8.14 -24.97 31.90
C THR A 48 -7.26 -25.70 30.89
N LEU A 49 -7.06 -25.16 29.68
CA LEU A 49 -6.15 -25.74 28.68
C LEU A 49 -4.71 -25.84 29.18
N SER A 50 -4.26 -24.83 29.93
CA SER A 50 -2.91 -24.83 30.53
C SER A 50 -2.73 -25.89 31.61
N LEU A 51 -3.79 -26.16 32.40
CA LEU A 51 -3.78 -27.22 33.41
C LEU A 51 -3.86 -28.61 32.76
N VAL A 52 -4.64 -28.75 31.69
CA VAL A 52 -4.75 -29.99 30.91
C VAL A 52 -3.40 -30.36 30.29
N GLU A 53 -2.68 -29.39 29.72
CA GLU A 53 -1.35 -29.61 29.17
C GLU A 53 -0.34 -30.05 30.24
N MET A 54 -0.39 -29.45 31.44
CA MET A 54 0.44 -29.89 32.57
C MET A 54 0.11 -31.33 33.01
N GLY A 55 -1.17 -31.71 32.96
CA GLY A 55 -1.63 -33.08 33.25
C GLY A 55 -1.26 -34.11 32.17
N LEU A 56 -1.06 -33.67 30.92
CA LEU A 56 -0.73 -34.50 29.76
C LEU A 56 0.75 -34.46 29.35
N ALA A 57 1.63 -33.98 30.23
CA ALA A 57 3.06 -33.76 29.93
C ALA A 57 3.81 -34.99 29.36
N ASN A 58 3.31 -36.22 29.57
CA ASN A 58 3.91 -37.46 29.08
C ASN A 58 3.50 -37.86 27.64
N MET A 59 2.58 -37.16 26.98
CA MET A 59 2.16 -37.48 25.60
C MET A 59 2.95 -36.64 24.57
N GLN A 60 3.85 -37.29 23.83
CA GLN A 60 4.77 -36.64 22.87
C GLN A 60 4.07 -36.01 21.63
N GLY A 61 2.81 -36.35 21.33
CA GLY A 61 2.09 -35.86 20.15
C GLY A 61 1.19 -34.62 20.34
N LEU A 62 1.04 -34.10 21.56
CA LEU A 62 0.16 -32.95 21.86
C LEU A 62 0.95 -31.66 22.14
N SER A 63 2.16 -31.53 21.58
CA SER A 63 3.04 -30.36 21.75
C SER A 63 2.36 -29.03 21.35
N VAL A 64 1.39 -29.08 20.42
CA VAL A 64 0.55 -27.92 20.02
C VAL A 64 -0.16 -27.28 21.22
N LEU A 65 -0.59 -28.08 22.20
CA LEU A 65 -1.29 -27.56 23.39
C LEU A 65 -0.39 -26.62 24.22
N ARG A 66 0.93 -26.80 24.15
CA ARG A 66 1.90 -25.92 24.81
C ARG A 66 1.92 -24.52 24.20
N SER A 67 1.63 -24.42 22.90
CA SER A 67 1.52 -23.15 22.19
C SER A 67 0.26 -22.36 22.55
N PHE A 68 -0.80 -23.00 23.06
CA PHE A 68 -2.00 -22.28 23.54
C PHE A 68 -1.76 -21.38 24.75
N ARG A 69 -0.63 -21.55 25.46
CA ARG A 69 -0.19 -20.61 26.49
C ARG A 69 0.01 -19.20 25.94
N LEU A 70 0.28 -19.06 24.64
CA LEU A 70 0.43 -17.78 23.96
C LEU A 70 -0.89 -17.02 23.82
N LEU A 71 -2.05 -17.69 23.90
CA LEU A 71 -3.36 -17.02 23.92
C LEU A 71 -3.50 -16.07 25.12
N ARG A 72 -2.68 -16.24 26.17
CA ARG A 72 -2.57 -15.30 27.29
C ARG A 72 -2.14 -13.91 26.85
N ILE A 73 -1.45 -13.77 25.72
CA ILE A 73 -1.08 -12.46 25.18
C ILE A 73 -2.31 -11.62 24.83
N PHE A 74 -3.44 -12.26 24.47
CA PHE A 74 -4.70 -11.56 24.25
C PHE A 74 -5.27 -10.93 25.53
N LYS A 75 -4.77 -11.28 26.73
CA LYS A 75 -5.06 -10.50 27.94
C LYS A 75 -4.53 -9.07 27.85
N LEU A 76 -3.43 -8.84 27.11
CA LEU A 76 -2.92 -7.49 26.87
C LEU A 76 -3.91 -6.63 26.08
N ALA A 77 -4.84 -7.25 25.33
CA ALA A 77 -5.89 -6.52 24.63
C ALA A 77 -6.79 -5.75 25.59
N LYS A 78 -7.02 -6.25 26.81
CA LYS A 78 -7.79 -5.53 27.84
C LYS A 78 -7.11 -4.23 28.29
N SER A 79 -5.78 -4.18 28.23
CA SER A 79 -4.99 -3.02 28.65
C SER A 79 -4.56 -2.12 27.49
N TRP A 80 -4.71 -2.59 26.25
CA TRP A 80 -4.24 -1.88 25.07
C TRP A 80 -5.38 -1.61 24.07
N PRO A 81 -5.90 -0.37 24.00
CA PRO A 81 -7.09 -0.03 23.22
C PRO A 81 -7.02 -0.46 21.75
N THR A 82 -5.88 -0.26 21.09
CA THR A 82 -5.71 -0.61 19.67
C THR A 82 -5.84 -2.12 19.40
N LEU A 83 -5.30 -2.95 20.30
CA LEU A 83 -5.43 -4.41 20.20
C LEU A 83 -6.86 -4.88 20.55
N ASN A 84 -7.54 -4.19 21.49
CA ASN A 84 -8.94 -4.43 21.79
C ASN A 84 -9.84 -4.15 20.58
N ILE A 85 -9.63 -3.00 19.94
CA ILE A 85 -10.32 -2.59 18.72
C ILE A 85 -10.08 -3.63 17.62
N LEU A 86 -8.84 -4.11 17.42
CA LEU A 86 -8.57 -5.18 16.45
C LEU A 86 -9.42 -6.42 16.71
N ILE A 87 -9.38 -6.95 17.93
CA ILE A 87 -10.11 -8.19 18.27
C ILE A 87 -11.61 -7.98 18.07
N LYS A 88 -12.13 -6.80 18.46
CA LYS A 88 -13.53 -6.42 18.24
C LYS A 88 -13.87 -6.38 16.75
N ILE A 89 -13.01 -5.80 15.90
CA ILE A 89 -13.17 -5.79 14.44
C ILE A 89 -13.19 -7.23 13.90
N ILE A 90 -12.22 -8.07 14.27
CA ILE A 90 -12.17 -9.47 13.82
C ILE A 90 -13.45 -10.21 14.25
N CYS A 91 -13.86 -10.12 15.51
CA CYS A 91 -15.05 -10.80 16.01
C CYS A 91 -16.36 -10.28 15.37
N ASN A 92 -16.52 -8.96 15.24
CA ASN A 92 -17.69 -8.37 14.60
C ASN A 92 -17.75 -8.72 13.11
N SER A 93 -16.60 -8.75 12.45
CA SER A 93 -16.50 -9.11 11.05
C SER A 93 -16.86 -10.57 10.78
N VAL A 94 -16.41 -11.50 11.64
CA VAL A 94 -16.80 -12.92 11.56
C VAL A 94 -18.29 -13.10 11.85
N GLY A 95 -18.88 -12.30 12.74
CA GLY A 95 -20.32 -12.35 13.03
C GLY A 95 -21.18 -11.79 11.89
N ALA A 96 -20.89 -10.58 11.42
CA ALA A 96 -21.66 -9.89 10.38
C ALA A 96 -21.50 -10.53 8.99
N LEU A 97 -20.33 -11.11 8.70
CA LEU A 97 -19.99 -11.69 7.40
C LEU A 97 -19.85 -13.21 7.45
N GLY A 98 -20.25 -13.83 8.56
CA GLY A 98 -20.24 -15.27 8.76
C GLY A 98 -20.89 -16.02 7.59
N ASN A 99 -22.03 -15.52 7.10
CA ASN A 99 -22.72 -16.10 5.94
C ASN A 99 -21.84 -16.10 4.68
N LEU A 100 -21.12 -15.01 4.40
CA LEU A 100 -20.27 -14.91 3.21
C LEU A 100 -19.01 -15.78 3.36
N THR A 101 -18.44 -15.86 4.57
CA THR A 101 -17.34 -16.80 4.86
C THR A 101 -17.74 -18.27 4.71
N ILE A 102 -18.98 -18.63 5.09
CA ILE A 102 -19.54 -19.96 4.89
C ILE A 102 -19.71 -20.24 3.39
N VAL A 103 -20.20 -19.27 2.62
CA VAL A 103 -20.29 -19.39 1.15
C VAL A 103 -18.92 -19.66 0.53
N LEU A 104 -17.87 -18.93 0.94
CA LEU A 104 -16.50 -19.18 0.49
C LEU A 104 -16.03 -20.60 0.84
N ALA A 105 -16.27 -21.05 2.07
CA ALA A 105 -15.91 -22.41 2.49
C ALA A 105 -16.64 -23.50 1.69
N ILE A 106 -17.94 -23.30 1.41
CA ILE A 106 -18.74 -24.21 0.57
C ILE A 106 -18.19 -24.25 -0.85
N ILE A 107 -17.86 -23.10 -1.44
CA ILE A 107 -17.32 -23.04 -2.80
C ILE A 107 -15.97 -23.75 -2.90
N ILE A 108 -15.06 -23.51 -1.94
CA ILE A 108 -13.78 -24.21 -1.87
C ILE A 108 -14.01 -25.72 -1.75
N PHE A 109 -14.94 -26.14 -0.90
CA PHE A 109 -15.29 -27.55 -0.71
C PHE A 109 -15.83 -28.19 -1.99
N ILE A 110 -16.75 -27.52 -2.71
CA ILE A 110 -17.31 -28.00 -3.97
C ILE A 110 -16.20 -28.17 -5.00
N PHE A 111 -15.35 -27.15 -5.20
CA PHE A 111 -14.28 -27.24 -6.19
C PHE A 111 -13.22 -28.28 -5.82
N ALA A 112 -12.92 -28.48 -4.53
CA ALA A 112 -12.04 -29.55 -4.08
C ALA A 112 -12.60 -30.94 -4.41
N LEU A 113 -13.91 -31.14 -4.23
CA LEU A 113 -14.59 -32.38 -4.63
C LEU A 113 -14.63 -32.56 -6.15
N VAL A 114 -14.93 -31.51 -6.91
CA VAL A 114 -14.96 -31.55 -8.38
C VAL A 114 -13.57 -31.91 -8.92
N GLY A 115 -12.51 -31.26 -8.43
CA GLY A 115 -11.13 -31.55 -8.84
C GLY A 115 -10.73 -33.00 -8.52
N PHE A 116 -11.02 -33.46 -7.31
CA PHE A 116 -10.76 -34.84 -6.88
C PHE A 116 -11.51 -35.87 -7.74
N GLN A 117 -12.80 -35.65 -8.01
CA GLN A 117 -13.60 -36.60 -8.78
C GLN A 117 -13.24 -36.63 -10.27
N LEU A 118 -12.93 -35.49 -10.87
CA LEU A 118 -12.62 -35.40 -12.30
C LEU A 118 -11.19 -35.83 -12.61
N PHE A 119 -10.22 -35.48 -11.76
CA PHE A 119 -8.81 -35.63 -12.07
C PHE A 119 -8.07 -36.64 -11.18
N GLY A 120 -8.61 -37.01 -10.01
CA GLY A 120 -7.86 -37.82 -9.03
C GLY A 120 -7.36 -39.16 -9.57
N LYS A 121 -8.19 -39.88 -10.34
CA LYS A 121 -7.76 -41.13 -11.01
C LYS A 121 -6.69 -40.90 -12.06
N ASN A 122 -6.83 -39.84 -12.85
CA ASN A 122 -5.89 -39.51 -13.92
C ASN A 122 -4.50 -39.16 -13.38
N TYR A 123 -4.43 -38.48 -12.22
CA TYR A 123 -3.15 -38.22 -11.53
C TYR A 123 -2.42 -39.51 -11.15
N LYS A 124 -3.16 -40.52 -10.66
CA LYS A 124 -2.58 -41.81 -10.28
C LYS A 124 -2.17 -42.66 -11.50
N GLU A 125 -2.96 -42.64 -12.56
CA GLU A 125 -2.70 -43.45 -13.77
C GLU A 125 -1.60 -42.86 -14.65
N ASN A 126 -1.51 -41.53 -14.75
CA ASN A 126 -0.58 -40.82 -15.63
C ASN A 126 0.58 -40.13 -14.89
N VAL A 127 0.90 -40.57 -13.67
CA VAL A 127 1.91 -39.95 -12.78
C VAL A 127 3.30 -39.80 -13.42
N CYS A 128 3.70 -40.77 -14.25
CA CYS A 128 5.00 -40.75 -14.93
C CYS A 128 5.14 -39.63 -15.98
N LYS A 129 4.06 -38.90 -16.33
CA LYS A 129 4.15 -37.74 -17.22
C LYS A 129 4.58 -36.46 -16.49
N ILE A 130 4.31 -36.38 -15.19
CA ILE A 130 4.54 -35.19 -14.37
C ILE A 130 5.71 -35.37 -13.39
N SER A 131 6.01 -36.61 -12.99
CA SER A 131 7.09 -36.94 -12.07
C SER A 131 8.05 -37.95 -12.69
N ALA A 132 9.35 -37.67 -12.60
CA ALA A 132 10.41 -38.53 -13.13
C ALA A 132 10.48 -39.88 -12.40
N ASP A 133 10.19 -39.89 -11.11
CA ASP A 133 10.23 -41.08 -10.24
C ASP A 133 8.92 -41.89 -10.31
N CYS A 134 7.95 -41.45 -11.13
CA CYS A 134 6.59 -42.01 -11.19
C CYS A 134 5.86 -42.01 -9.83
N GLU A 135 6.27 -41.15 -8.90
CA GLU A 135 5.58 -40.91 -7.62
C GLU A 135 4.71 -39.66 -7.70
N LEU A 136 3.64 -39.62 -6.90
CA LEU A 136 2.71 -38.50 -6.89
C LEU A 136 3.43 -37.21 -6.45
N PRO A 137 3.30 -36.10 -7.20
CA PRO A 137 3.89 -34.83 -6.79
C PRO A 137 3.16 -34.27 -5.56
N ARG A 138 3.84 -33.45 -4.75
CA ARG A 138 3.27 -32.84 -3.53
C ARG A 138 1.93 -32.12 -3.74
N TRP A 139 1.70 -31.57 -4.92
CA TRP A 139 0.42 -30.98 -5.30
C TRP A 139 -0.31 -31.89 -6.28
N HIS A 140 -1.23 -32.71 -5.78
CA HIS A 140 -2.04 -33.60 -6.61
C HIS A 140 -3.52 -33.57 -6.25
N MET A 141 -4.39 -33.95 -7.18
CA MET A 141 -5.84 -34.11 -6.92
C MET A 141 -6.24 -35.55 -6.60
N ASN A 142 -5.29 -36.44 -6.26
CA ASN A 142 -5.59 -37.84 -5.94
C ASN A 142 -6.43 -38.01 -4.67
N ASP A 143 -6.37 -37.07 -3.72
CA ASP A 143 -7.09 -37.13 -2.44
C ASP A 143 -7.84 -35.81 -2.17
N PHE A 144 -8.85 -35.85 -1.31
CA PHE A 144 -9.65 -34.66 -0.98
C PHE A 144 -8.80 -33.54 -0.35
N PHE A 145 -7.88 -33.87 0.57
CA PHE A 145 -7.11 -32.85 1.29
C PHE A 145 -6.12 -32.12 0.37
N HIS A 146 -5.35 -32.83 -0.45
CA HIS A 146 -4.46 -32.20 -1.43
C HIS A 146 -5.24 -31.45 -2.52
N SER A 147 -6.40 -31.95 -2.94
CA SER A 147 -7.29 -31.21 -3.86
C SER A 147 -7.79 -29.90 -3.22
N PHE A 148 -8.15 -29.91 -1.94
CA PHE A 148 -8.48 -28.70 -1.17
C PHE A 148 -7.30 -27.72 -1.14
N LEU A 149 -6.08 -28.21 -0.90
CA LEU A 149 -4.88 -27.36 -0.89
C LEU A 149 -4.59 -26.73 -2.26
N ILE A 150 -4.81 -27.46 -3.38
CA ILE A 150 -4.68 -26.90 -4.72
C ILE A 150 -5.70 -25.79 -4.98
N VAL A 151 -6.96 -26.01 -4.60
CA VAL A 151 -8.00 -24.97 -4.74
C VAL A 151 -7.65 -23.75 -3.89
N PHE A 152 -7.21 -23.96 -2.64
CA PHE A 152 -6.76 -22.89 -1.77
C PHE A 152 -5.57 -22.11 -2.35
N ARG A 153 -4.57 -22.82 -2.89
CA ARG A 153 -3.40 -22.25 -3.57
C ARG A 153 -3.80 -21.42 -4.79
N ALA A 154 -4.75 -21.91 -5.59
CA ALA A 154 -5.27 -21.19 -6.75
C ALA A 154 -5.96 -19.87 -6.36
N LEU A 155 -6.70 -19.85 -5.24
CA LEU A 155 -7.31 -18.63 -4.68
C LEU A 155 -6.28 -17.64 -4.12
N CYS A 156 -5.12 -18.12 -3.67
CA CYS A 156 -4.00 -17.26 -3.28
C CYS A 156 -3.27 -16.63 -4.48
N GLY A 157 -3.66 -16.97 -5.72
CA GLY A 157 -3.10 -16.42 -6.95
C GLY A 157 -2.06 -17.29 -7.63
N GLU A 158 -1.72 -18.47 -7.08
CA GLU A 158 -0.77 -19.41 -7.67
C GLU A 158 -1.46 -20.62 -8.31
N TRP A 159 -1.98 -20.44 -9.51
CA TRP A 159 -2.77 -21.48 -10.20
C TRP A 159 -2.09 -22.05 -11.43
N ILE A 160 -1.10 -21.36 -12.00
CA ILE A 160 -0.46 -21.73 -13.26
C ILE A 160 0.32 -23.04 -13.14
N GLU A 161 1.18 -23.18 -12.13
CA GLU A 161 2.02 -24.38 -11.96
C GLU A 161 1.18 -25.66 -11.83
N THR A 162 0.17 -25.67 -10.96
CA THR A 162 -0.70 -26.83 -10.78
C THR A 162 -1.64 -27.05 -11.98
N MET A 163 -1.91 -26.02 -12.77
CA MET A 163 -2.66 -26.15 -14.03
C MET A 163 -1.84 -26.88 -15.09
N TRP A 164 -0.53 -26.63 -15.20
CA TRP A 164 0.35 -27.36 -16.12
C TRP A 164 0.31 -28.87 -15.86
N ASP A 165 0.51 -29.28 -14.61
CA ASP A 165 0.45 -30.71 -14.22
C ASP A 165 -0.92 -31.32 -14.56
N CYS A 166 -1.99 -30.59 -14.25
CA CYS A 166 -3.36 -31.02 -14.53
C CYS A 166 -3.67 -31.12 -16.03
N MET A 167 -3.14 -30.23 -16.87
CA MET A 167 -3.33 -30.28 -18.33
C MET A 167 -2.64 -31.51 -18.93
N GLU A 168 -1.49 -31.92 -18.38
CA GLU A 168 -0.71 -33.06 -18.86
C GLU A 168 -1.37 -34.41 -18.49
N VAL A 169 -1.96 -34.52 -17.28
CA VAL A 169 -2.62 -35.76 -16.83
C VAL A 169 -4.10 -35.85 -17.17
N GLY A 170 -4.84 -34.74 -17.10
CA GLY A 170 -6.29 -34.67 -17.22
C GLY A 170 -6.82 -34.09 -18.53
N GLY A 171 -5.91 -33.58 -19.39
CA GLY A 171 -6.23 -32.99 -20.67
C GLY A 171 -6.50 -31.49 -20.61
N VAL A 172 -6.08 -30.80 -21.67
CA VAL A 172 -6.08 -29.33 -21.80
C VAL A 172 -7.44 -28.69 -21.50
N HIS A 173 -8.50 -29.16 -22.16
CA HIS A 173 -9.80 -28.48 -22.13
C HIS A 173 -10.50 -28.55 -20.77
N MET A 174 -10.59 -29.74 -20.18
CA MET A 174 -11.29 -29.93 -18.90
C MET A 174 -10.54 -29.22 -17.78
N CYS A 175 -9.21 -29.31 -17.77
CA CYS A 175 -8.40 -28.63 -16.78
C CYS A 175 -8.57 -27.11 -16.85
N LEU A 176 -8.45 -26.52 -18.04
CA LEU A 176 -8.58 -25.07 -18.23
C LEU A 176 -9.97 -24.56 -17.81
N ILE A 177 -11.05 -25.29 -18.14
CA ILE A 177 -12.41 -24.92 -17.72
C ILE A 177 -12.53 -24.89 -16.19
N VAL A 178 -12.06 -25.94 -15.50
CA VAL A 178 -12.17 -26.03 -14.03
C VAL A 178 -11.34 -24.94 -13.37
N TYR A 179 -10.08 -24.74 -13.76
CA TYR A 179 -9.22 -23.71 -13.17
C TYR A 179 -9.76 -22.30 -13.42
N MET A 180 -10.21 -21.99 -14.64
CA MET A 180 -10.80 -20.67 -14.93
C MET A 180 -12.08 -20.42 -14.14
N MET A 181 -12.92 -21.45 -13.93
CA MET A 181 -14.10 -21.35 -13.07
C MET A 181 -13.73 -21.10 -11.61
N VAL A 182 -12.74 -21.83 -11.08
CA VAL A 182 -12.23 -21.64 -9.71
C VAL A 182 -11.73 -20.21 -9.52
N ILE A 183 -10.94 -19.68 -10.46
CA ILE A 183 -10.36 -18.34 -10.37
C ILE A 183 -11.46 -17.27 -10.47
N ILE A 184 -12.34 -17.36 -11.47
CA ILE A 184 -13.37 -16.35 -11.71
C ILE A 184 -14.38 -16.33 -10.55
N VAL A 185 -14.95 -17.48 -10.20
CA VAL A 185 -15.98 -17.57 -9.14
C VAL A 185 -15.34 -17.34 -7.78
N GLY A 186 -14.21 -17.99 -7.50
CA GLY A 186 -13.52 -17.91 -6.23
C GLY A 186 -12.99 -16.51 -5.92
N ASN A 187 -12.28 -15.87 -6.86
CA ASN A 187 -11.74 -14.54 -6.62
C ASN A 187 -12.85 -13.47 -6.58
N LEU A 188 -13.97 -13.67 -7.28
CA LEU A 188 -15.13 -12.79 -7.11
C LEU A 188 -15.69 -12.85 -5.69
N VAL A 189 -15.79 -14.06 -5.11
CA VAL A 189 -16.28 -14.24 -3.74
C VAL A 189 -15.28 -13.71 -2.72
N VAL A 190 -13.98 -13.98 -2.90
CA VAL A 190 -12.91 -13.44 -2.04
C VAL A 190 -12.88 -11.91 -2.11
N LEU A 191 -13.02 -11.32 -3.29
CA LEU A 191 -13.10 -9.86 -3.46
C LEU A 191 -14.34 -9.28 -2.79
N ASN A 192 -15.51 -9.92 -2.91
CA ASN A 192 -16.72 -9.47 -2.23
C ASN A 192 -16.61 -9.58 -0.70
N LEU A 193 -16.00 -10.65 -0.19
CA LEU A 193 -15.69 -10.79 1.25
C LEU A 193 -14.77 -9.66 1.70
N PHE A 194 -13.70 -9.42 0.95
CA PHE A 194 -12.71 -8.38 1.21
C PHE A 194 -13.35 -6.98 1.26
N LEU A 195 -14.11 -6.62 0.24
CA LEU A 195 -14.78 -5.32 0.16
C LEU A 195 -15.83 -5.16 1.27
N ALA A 196 -16.60 -6.20 1.56
CA ALA A 196 -17.60 -6.15 2.63
C ALA A 196 -16.95 -5.99 4.02
N LEU A 197 -15.83 -6.67 4.27
CA LEU A 197 -15.04 -6.51 5.49
C LEU A 197 -14.54 -5.08 5.66
N LEU A 198 -13.94 -4.54 4.60
CA LEU A 198 -13.40 -3.19 4.58
C LEU A 198 -14.50 -2.15 4.80
N LEU A 199 -15.64 -2.25 4.11
CA LEU A 199 -16.76 -1.32 4.27
C LEU A 199 -17.40 -1.41 5.67
N SER A 200 -17.52 -2.62 6.24
CA SER A 200 -18.03 -2.80 7.59
C SER A 200 -17.08 -2.28 8.66
N SER A 201 -15.77 -2.29 8.41
CA SER A 201 -14.80 -1.72 9.36
C SER A 201 -14.97 -0.20 9.47
N PHE A 202 -15.24 0.49 8.35
CA PHE A 202 -15.49 1.93 8.32
C PHE A 202 -16.75 2.36 9.03
N SER A 203 -17.83 1.57 8.99
CA SER A 203 -19.05 1.92 9.72
C SER A 203 -18.90 1.78 11.24
N SER A 204 -17.98 0.93 11.70
CA SER A 204 -17.75 0.68 13.12
C SER A 204 -16.92 1.76 13.84
N ASP A 205 -16.10 2.54 13.12
CA ASP A 205 -15.32 3.62 13.73
C ASP A 205 -16.19 4.82 14.18
N ASN A 206 -17.37 5.01 13.58
CA ASN A 206 -18.37 5.94 14.11
C ASN A 206 -18.91 5.52 15.49
N LEU A 207 -18.82 4.22 15.86
CA LEU A 207 -19.14 3.76 17.22
C LEU A 207 -17.95 3.84 18.17
N ASN A 208 -16.71 3.70 17.68
CA ASN A 208 -15.50 3.66 18.52
C ASN A 208 -15.16 5.03 19.12
N ALA A 209 -15.46 6.13 18.43
CA ALA A 209 -15.31 7.49 18.97
C ALA A 209 -16.09 7.70 20.29
N ILE A 210 -17.22 7.01 20.46
CA ILE A 210 -18.09 7.09 21.65
C ILE A 210 -17.52 6.27 22.82
N GLU A 211 -16.83 5.15 22.54
CA GLU A 211 -16.22 4.29 23.57
C GLU A 211 -14.87 4.84 24.07
N GLU A 212 -14.04 5.44 23.20
CA GLU A 212 -12.79 6.08 23.62
C GLU A 212 -13.03 7.23 24.62
N ASP A 213 -14.10 8.02 24.44
CA ASP A 213 -14.52 9.06 25.38
C ASP A 213 -14.95 8.50 26.75
N GLN A 214 -15.51 7.28 26.79
CA GLN A 214 -15.84 6.59 28.04
C GLN A 214 -14.60 6.01 28.73
N GLU A 215 -13.65 5.43 27.99
CA GLU A 215 -12.42 4.87 28.55
C GLU A 215 -11.47 5.97 29.07
N ILE A 216 -11.32 7.10 28.37
CA ILE A 216 -10.54 8.25 28.84
C ILE A 216 -11.11 8.79 30.16
N ASN A 217 -12.43 8.83 30.27
CA ASN A 217 -13.11 9.18 31.53
C ASN A 217 -12.83 8.16 32.64
N ASN A 218 -12.86 6.85 32.35
CA ASN A 218 -12.56 5.80 33.33
C ASN A 218 -11.09 5.84 33.81
N ILE A 219 -10.14 6.12 32.90
CA ILE A 219 -8.72 6.26 33.24
C ILE A 219 -8.49 7.52 34.08
N ARG A 220 -9.15 8.64 33.76
CA ARG A 220 -9.11 9.86 34.56
C ARG A 220 -9.65 9.63 35.97
N ILE A 221 -10.76 8.89 36.09
CA ILE A 221 -11.34 8.48 37.38
C ILE A 221 -10.39 7.55 38.15
N ALA A 222 -9.70 6.63 37.48
CA ALA A 222 -8.71 5.74 38.10
C ALA A 222 -7.46 6.50 38.57
N ALA A 223 -6.96 7.47 37.80
CA ALA A 223 -5.86 8.34 38.19
C ALA A 223 -6.20 9.18 39.42
N GLU A 224 -7.42 9.70 39.52
CA GLU A 224 -7.93 10.38 40.72
C GLU A 224 -8.08 9.45 41.94
N ARG A 225 -8.32 8.16 41.73
CA ARG A 225 -8.34 7.17 42.83
C ARG A 225 -6.93 6.83 43.30
N MET A 226 -5.96 6.69 42.38
CA MET A 226 -4.55 6.49 42.72
C MET A 226 -3.95 7.69 43.45
N SER A 227 -4.27 8.92 43.03
CA SER A 227 -3.78 10.12 43.72
C SER A 227 -4.34 10.22 45.14
N ARG A 228 -5.61 9.87 45.35
CA ARG A 228 -6.21 9.76 46.69
C ARG A 228 -5.58 8.66 47.54
N ALA A 229 -5.29 7.49 46.97
CA ALA A 229 -4.60 6.40 47.67
C ALA A 229 -3.17 6.79 48.08
N ILE A 230 -2.43 7.51 47.22
CA ILE A 230 -1.10 8.05 47.54
C ILE A 230 -1.20 9.12 48.64
N GLY A 231 -2.23 9.96 48.61
CA GLY A 231 -2.51 10.94 49.67
C GLY A 231 -2.80 10.27 51.01
N TRP A 232 -3.64 9.22 51.02
CA TRP A 232 -3.93 8.42 52.21
C TRP A 232 -2.69 7.70 52.73
N LEU A 233 -1.86 7.13 51.85
CA LEU A 233 -0.61 6.48 52.23
C LEU A 233 0.38 7.48 52.85
N LYS A 234 0.48 8.69 52.28
CA LYS A 234 1.30 9.77 52.86
C LYS A 234 0.77 10.17 54.24
N ALA A 235 -0.54 10.34 54.41
CA ALA A 235 -1.15 10.65 55.71
C ALA A 235 -0.91 9.53 56.73
N PHE A 236 -1.09 8.27 56.33
CA PHE A 236 -0.85 7.10 57.17
C PHE A 236 0.62 6.99 57.60
N ILE A 237 1.57 7.24 56.68
CA ILE A 237 3.01 7.28 57.01
C ILE A 237 3.32 8.47 57.93
N THR A 238 2.67 9.62 57.72
CA THR A 238 2.89 10.82 58.56
C THR A 238 2.35 10.61 59.98
N ASP A 239 1.17 10.00 60.13
CA ASP A 239 0.60 9.62 61.43
C ASP A 239 1.44 8.54 62.11
N MET A 240 1.94 7.56 61.37
CA MET A 240 2.83 6.53 61.90
C MET A 240 4.17 7.12 62.36
N VAL A 241 4.73 8.08 61.62
CA VAL A 241 5.96 8.80 61.99
C VAL A 241 5.72 9.71 63.21
N LEU A 242 4.59 10.40 63.29
CA LEU A 242 4.19 11.21 64.45
C LEU A 242 3.95 10.36 65.69
N TRP A 243 3.41 9.15 65.51
CA TRP A 243 3.22 8.17 66.57
C TRP A 243 4.55 7.59 67.08
N ILE A 244 5.53 7.36 66.19
CA ILE A 244 6.88 6.91 66.55
C ILE A 244 7.71 8.02 67.23
N TRP A 245 7.45 9.30 66.92
CA TRP A 245 8.21 10.45 67.45
C TRP A 245 7.63 11.13 68.69
N GLY A 246 6.56 10.60 69.29
CA GLY A 246 6.14 10.94 70.65
C GLY A 246 6.00 12.43 70.95
N LYS A 247 5.04 13.11 70.30
CA LYS A 247 4.60 14.45 70.73
C LYS A 247 3.13 14.43 71.12
N LYS A 248 2.88 14.72 72.40
CA LYS A 248 1.56 14.95 73.00
C LYS A 248 1.15 16.39 72.70
N LEU A 249 0.01 16.61 72.04
CA LEU A 249 -0.60 17.95 71.98
C LEU A 249 -1.75 18.02 72.99
N LEU A 250 -1.66 19.02 73.86
CA LEU A 250 -2.65 19.39 74.88
C LEU A 250 -3.85 20.12 74.25
N ASN A 251 -5.02 19.93 74.88
CA ASN A 251 -6.32 20.56 74.58
C ASN A 251 -6.28 22.10 74.56
N ASP A 252 -7.16 22.71 73.76
CA ASP A 252 -8.04 23.78 74.27
C ASP A 252 -9.38 23.87 73.51
N ASP A 253 -10.43 23.67 74.30
CA ASP A 253 -11.87 23.98 74.31
C ASP A 253 -12.63 24.65 73.14
N GLY A 254 -13.85 24.14 72.91
CA GLY A 254 -14.97 24.93 72.37
C GLY A 254 -16.15 24.18 71.74
N VAL A 255 -17.12 23.73 72.56
CA VAL A 255 -18.60 23.69 72.33
C VAL A 255 -19.10 23.22 70.94
N GLY A 256 -19.74 22.06 70.70
CA GLY A 256 -20.81 21.39 71.43
C GLY A 256 -22.16 21.55 70.71
N VAL A 257 -22.56 20.64 69.79
CA VAL A 257 -23.98 20.33 69.46
C VAL A 257 -24.10 18.88 68.95
N LYS A 258 -25.00 18.12 69.58
CA LYS A 258 -25.48 16.79 69.18
C LYS A 258 -26.34 16.85 67.92
N GLY A 259 -26.20 15.87 67.03
CA GLY A 259 -27.19 15.57 66.00
C GLY A 259 -27.02 14.15 65.47
N ASN A 260 -27.86 13.23 65.94
CA ASN A 260 -28.07 11.91 65.33
C ASN A 260 -28.51 12.08 63.87
N CYS A 261 -27.99 11.24 62.97
CA CYS A 261 -28.71 10.88 61.75
C CYS A 261 -28.77 9.36 61.64
N GLU A 262 -29.93 8.85 62.05
CA GLU A 262 -30.46 7.55 61.66
C GLU A 262 -30.72 7.49 60.15
N GLU A 263 -30.71 6.26 59.65
CA GLU A 263 -31.17 5.84 58.33
C GLU A 263 -32.53 6.43 57.96
N LYS A 264 -32.67 6.84 56.70
CA LYS A 264 -33.92 6.66 55.95
C LYS A 264 -33.65 6.66 54.45
N LYS A 265 -33.96 5.52 53.84
CA LYS A 265 -34.40 5.43 52.45
C LYS A 265 -35.63 6.33 52.29
N ASP A 266 -35.70 7.09 51.21
CA ASP A 266 -36.87 7.04 50.34
C ASP A 266 -36.61 7.72 48.99
N THR A 267 -37.14 7.04 47.98
CA THR A 267 -37.35 7.41 46.58
C THR A 267 -37.95 8.81 46.39
N LEU A 268 -37.54 9.51 45.34
CA LEU A 268 -38.25 10.71 44.90
C LEU A 268 -38.56 10.69 43.40
N SER A 269 -39.86 10.75 43.14
CA SER A 269 -40.54 10.99 41.87
C SER A 269 -40.50 12.47 41.47
N LEU A 270 -40.47 12.68 40.15
CA LEU A 270 -40.57 13.93 39.40
C LEU A 270 -41.82 14.76 39.74
N ASN A 271 -41.71 16.10 39.82
CA ASN A 271 -42.71 17.05 39.33
C ASN A 271 -42.23 18.52 39.34
N TYR A 272 -42.90 19.29 38.47
CA TYR A 272 -42.56 20.56 37.83
C TYR A 272 -43.17 21.79 38.55
N LEU A 273 -42.69 23.00 38.17
CA LEU A 273 -43.25 24.38 38.26
C LEU A 273 -42.63 25.43 39.22
N ASP A 274 -42.11 26.48 38.55
CA ASP A 274 -42.20 27.96 38.73
C ASP A 274 -41.94 28.68 40.07
N GLY A 275 -41.18 29.79 39.96
CA GLY A 275 -41.30 30.98 40.83
C GLY A 275 -40.01 31.76 41.10
N GLU A 276 -39.91 32.98 40.54
CA GLU A 276 -38.85 33.99 40.72
C GLU A 276 -38.68 34.54 42.16
N ILE A 277 -37.48 35.07 42.50
CA ILE A 277 -37.20 36.44 43.05
C ILE A 277 -35.72 36.61 43.49
N ILE A 278 -34.96 37.35 42.66
CA ILE A 278 -34.19 38.61 42.86
C ILE A 278 -33.33 38.92 44.14
N VAL A 279 -31.99 38.91 43.93
CA VAL A 279 -30.91 39.95 44.09
C VAL A 279 -30.20 40.32 45.43
N TYR A 280 -28.86 40.51 45.27
CA TYR A 280 -27.79 41.26 46.01
C TYR A 280 -26.98 40.45 47.05
N GLY A 281 -25.65 40.32 47.00
CA GLY A 281 -24.57 40.81 46.14
C GLY A 281 -23.20 40.60 46.85
N MET A 282 -22.13 40.58 46.06
CA MET A 282 -20.70 40.77 46.41
C MET A 282 -19.75 39.55 46.64
N THR A 283 -18.95 39.32 45.59
CA THR A 283 -17.47 39.13 45.54
C THR A 283 -16.75 37.81 45.84
N ASN A 284 -16.03 37.39 44.79
CA ASN A 284 -14.73 36.73 44.68
C ASN A 284 -14.66 35.20 44.60
N CYS A 285 -14.18 34.76 43.43
CA CYS A 285 -14.19 33.44 42.83
C CYS A 285 -13.10 32.48 43.34
N VAL A 286 -13.44 31.19 43.45
CA VAL A 286 -12.67 30.06 42.87
C VAL A 286 -13.70 29.05 42.37
N GLU A 287 -13.91 29.01 41.05
CA GLU A 287 -14.97 28.23 40.39
C GLU A 287 -14.62 26.76 40.20
N CYS A 288 -15.53 25.89 40.64
CA CYS A 288 -15.72 24.53 40.13
C CYS A 288 -16.24 24.57 38.68
N PRO A 289 -15.81 23.68 37.78
CA PRO A 289 -16.41 23.59 36.45
C PRO A 289 -17.80 22.94 36.56
N VAL A 290 -18.83 23.72 36.26
CA VAL A 290 -20.19 23.25 36.02
C VAL A 290 -20.23 22.62 34.63
N VAL A 291 -20.70 21.38 34.56
CA VAL A 291 -21.02 20.67 33.32
C VAL A 291 -22.20 21.38 32.65
N LEU A 292 -21.97 22.09 31.55
CA LEU A 292 -23.01 22.51 30.62
C LEU A 292 -23.24 21.39 29.60
N VAL A 293 -24.45 20.84 29.60
CA VAL A 293 -24.97 19.99 28.51
C VAL A 293 -25.38 20.93 27.35
N PRO A 294 -24.93 20.71 26.10
CA PRO A 294 -25.49 21.41 24.96
C PRO A 294 -26.92 20.92 24.69
N ILE A 295 -27.86 21.85 24.68
CA ILE A 295 -29.23 21.64 24.21
C ILE A 295 -29.18 21.47 22.68
N ALA A 296 -29.68 20.34 22.19
CA ALA A 296 -29.82 20.03 20.78
C ALA A 296 -30.75 21.04 20.08
N LYS A 297 -30.34 21.52 18.90
CA LYS A 297 -31.26 22.12 17.92
C LYS A 297 -32.12 21.00 17.34
N GLY A 298 -33.44 21.17 17.37
CA GLY A 298 -34.35 20.32 16.62
C GLY A 298 -34.24 20.64 15.13
N GLU A 299 -33.76 19.68 14.36
CA GLU A 299 -33.93 19.65 12.90
C GLU A 299 -35.17 18.81 12.60
N SER A 300 -36.13 19.44 11.93
CA SER A 300 -37.24 18.78 11.28
C SER A 300 -36.78 18.37 9.88
N GLU A 301 -36.44 17.09 9.71
CA GLU A 301 -36.33 16.47 8.40
C GLU A 301 -37.69 15.86 8.05
N THR A 302 -38.28 16.37 6.97
CA THR A 302 -39.44 15.74 6.32
C THR A 302 -38.88 14.77 5.29
N GLU A 303 -39.26 13.51 5.43
CA GLU A 303 -39.02 12.44 4.47
C GLU A 303 -39.76 12.77 3.16
N ASP A 304 -39.06 12.77 2.03
CA ASP A 304 -39.66 12.49 0.73
C ASP A 304 -38.87 11.35 0.09
N ASP A 305 -39.54 10.19 0.03
CA ASP A 305 -39.17 9.00 -0.71
C ASP A 305 -39.01 9.31 -2.21
N GLU A 306 -37.89 8.93 -2.82
CA GLU A 306 -37.90 8.53 -4.23
C GLU A 306 -37.37 7.10 -4.36
N SER A 307 -38.35 6.21 -4.49
CA SER A 307 -38.22 4.82 -4.90
C SER A 307 -37.58 4.69 -6.28
N LEU A 308 -36.78 3.63 -6.41
CA LEU A 308 -36.41 2.96 -7.65
C LEU A 308 -37.58 2.91 -8.65
N ASP A 309 -37.31 3.17 -9.92
CA ASP A 309 -37.94 2.32 -10.93
C ASP A 309 -37.12 2.13 -12.21
N SER A 310 -37.29 0.92 -12.70
CA SER A 310 -36.65 0.27 -13.84
C SER A 310 -37.37 0.53 -15.16
N SER A 311 -36.59 0.44 -16.23
CA SER A 311 -36.90 -0.16 -17.54
C SER A 311 -38.00 0.41 -18.45
N ASP A 312 -37.59 0.46 -19.72
CA ASP A 312 -38.37 0.27 -20.96
C ASP A 312 -39.09 1.48 -21.58
N ASP A 313 -38.44 1.95 -22.65
CA ASP A 313 -38.89 1.93 -24.05
C ASP A 313 -40.27 2.49 -24.45
N GLU A 314 -40.20 3.21 -25.57
CA GLU A 314 -41.25 3.54 -26.54
C GLU A 314 -42.30 4.58 -26.10
N ASP A 315 -42.37 5.72 -26.80
CA ASP A 315 -43.47 5.84 -27.78
C ASP A 315 -43.39 7.02 -28.75
N MET A 316 -44.03 6.75 -29.89
CA MET A 316 -44.33 7.62 -31.02
C MET A 316 -45.59 8.47 -30.77
N ASN A 317 -45.65 9.60 -31.48
CA ASN A 317 -46.83 10.27 -32.07
C ASN A 317 -48.23 10.04 -31.44
N GLU A 318 -48.93 11.11 -31.04
CA GLU A 318 -50.05 11.73 -31.78
C GLU A 318 -50.84 12.75 -30.95
N ASP A 319 -50.96 13.94 -31.51
CA ASP A 319 -52.17 14.74 -31.72
C ASP A 319 -53.23 15.04 -30.62
N MET A 320 -53.40 16.37 -30.46
CA MET A 320 -54.65 17.14 -30.62
C MET A 320 -55.64 17.37 -29.45
N ASN A 321 -55.94 18.68 -29.35
CA ASN A 321 -57.21 19.33 -28.95
C ASN A 321 -57.52 19.38 -27.44
N LYS A 322 -57.94 20.50 -26.81
CA LYS A 322 -58.60 21.71 -27.30
C LYS A 322 -58.84 22.70 -26.13
N LYS A 323 -58.69 24.01 -26.39
CA LYS A 323 -59.61 25.15 -26.07
C LYS A 323 -59.97 25.40 -24.59
N LYS A 324 -59.95 26.61 -24.02
CA LYS A 324 -60.12 28.04 -24.41
C LYS A 324 -59.82 28.85 -23.09
N PHE A 325 -59.48 30.15 -22.98
CA PHE A 325 -59.97 31.35 -23.67
C PHE A 325 -59.15 32.61 -23.27
N PHE A 326 -59.01 33.52 -24.25
CA PHE A 326 -58.87 35.00 -24.22
C PHE A 326 -57.56 35.73 -23.84
N GLY A 327 -57.00 36.43 -24.84
CA GLY A 327 -56.78 37.88 -24.73
C GLY A 327 -55.47 38.48 -25.30
N GLN A 328 -55.44 38.80 -26.60
CA GLN A 328 -54.77 39.97 -27.26
C GLN A 328 -53.23 40.14 -27.16
N GLY A 329 -52.43 40.39 -28.20
CA GLY A 329 -52.61 40.60 -29.64
C GLY A 329 -51.38 41.37 -30.23
N ALA A 330 -51.02 41.05 -31.48
CA ALA A 330 -50.26 41.83 -32.49
C ALA A 330 -48.70 41.80 -32.56
N LEU A 331 -48.20 40.95 -33.49
CA LEU A 331 -47.55 41.25 -34.79
C LEU A 331 -46.26 42.11 -34.91
N ASP A 332 -45.23 41.41 -35.42
CA ASP A 332 -44.41 41.62 -36.64
C ASP A 332 -43.18 42.54 -36.68
N ASP A 333 -42.25 42.06 -37.54
CA ASP A 333 -41.11 42.68 -38.21
C ASP A 333 -39.77 42.96 -37.47
N GLY A 334 -38.73 42.25 -37.94
CA GLY A 334 -37.75 42.86 -38.85
C GLY A 334 -36.69 43.82 -38.29
N ASP A 335 -35.43 43.38 -38.44
CA ASP A 335 -34.22 44.18 -38.65
C ASP A 335 -33.54 44.97 -37.50
N SER A 336 -32.25 44.62 -37.37
CA SER A 336 -31.09 45.52 -37.26
C SER A 336 -30.49 45.86 -35.88
N SER A 337 -29.15 45.74 -35.86
CA SER A 337 -28.23 46.83 -35.50
C SER A 337 -27.93 47.14 -34.01
N VAL A 338 -26.67 46.89 -33.66
CA VAL A 338 -25.75 47.74 -32.87
C VAL A 338 -25.87 47.72 -31.33
N CYS A 339 -24.79 47.19 -30.73
CA CYS A 339 -23.95 47.75 -29.66
C CYS A 339 -24.58 48.47 -28.44
N SER A 340 -24.14 47.98 -27.28
CA SER A 340 -23.66 48.77 -26.14
C SER A 340 -24.59 49.08 -24.96
N THR A 341 -23.92 49.09 -23.81
CA THR A 341 -24.20 49.74 -22.51
C THR A 341 -25.24 49.13 -21.58
N VAL A 342 -24.65 48.43 -20.60
CA VAL A 342 -25.04 48.29 -19.20
C VAL A 342 -25.51 49.61 -18.60
N ASP A 343 -26.65 49.59 -17.92
CA ASP A 343 -26.90 50.44 -16.76
C ASP A 343 -27.58 49.61 -15.66
N TYR A 344 -27.04 49.76 -14.47
CA TYR A 344 -27.26 48.96 -13.26
C TYR A 344 -28.24 49.67 -12.32
N ASN A 345 -28.75 48.88 -11.35
CA ASN A 345 -28.97 49.20 -9.91
C ASN A 345 -30.42 48.95 -9.41
N PRO A 346 -30.64 48.62 -8.13
CA PRO A 346 -29.97 47.66 -7.23
C PRO A 346 -30.98 46.68 -6.57
N GLN A 347 -30.52 45.50 -6.13
CA GLN A 347 -31.14 44.88 -4.95
C GLN A 347 -30.15 44.03 -4.13
N LYS A 348 -29.72 44.64 -3.02
CA LYS A 348 -29.41 44.10 -1.68
C LYS A 348 -28.84 42.67 -1.56
N ASP A 349 -27.52 42.64 -1.40
CA ASP A 349 -26.70 41.93 -0.40
C ASP A 349 -27.25 40.68 0.30
N PRO A 350 -26.44 39.62 0.27
CA PRO A 350 -26.13 38.84 1.46
C PRO A 350 -24.62 38.88 1.76
N LYS A 351 -24.31 39.45 2.94
CA LYS A 351 -23.20 39.13 3.85
C LYS A 351 -21.79 39.07 3.26
N GLU A 352 -21.07 40.15 3.54
CA GLU A 352 -19.62 40.26 3.70
C GLU A 352 -18.96 38.92 4.08
N VAL A 353 -18.25 38.33 3.12
CA VAL A 353 -16.99 37.67 3.41
C VAL A 353 -15.98 38.81 3.42
N GLU A 354 -15.31 39.03 4.54
CA GLU A 354 -14.14 39.91 4.59
C GLU A 354 -13.14 39.38 3.54
N GLU A 355 -13.07 40.06 2.40
CA GLU A 355 -11.89 40.01 1.54
C GLU A 355 -10.77 40.59 2.42
N VAL A 356 -9.91 39.71 2.92
CA VAL A 356 -8.57 40.11 3.33
C VAL A 356 -7.98 40.76 2.08
N GLU A 357 -7.83 42.09 2.11
CA GLU A 357 -7.03 42.82 1.14
C GLU A 357 -5.70 42.04 1.03
N GLU A 358 -5.41 41.51 -0.16
CA GLU A 358 -4.05 41.08 -0.48
C GLU A 358 -3.17 42.33 -0.33
N GLU A 359 -2.55 42.47 0.84
CA GLU A 359 -1.39 43.33 1.01
C GLU A 359 -0.45 43.01 -0.16
N GLY A 360 -0.14 44.03 -0.97
CA GLY A 360 0.81 43.91 -2.06
C GLY A 360 2.11 43.27 -1.53
N PRO A 361 2.86 42.53 -2.38
CA PRO A 361 3.95 41.68 -1.91
C PRO A 361 4.87 42.46 -0.98
N GLU A 362 4.96 42.03 0.27
CA GLU A 362 5.98 42.51 1.20
C GLU A 362 7.35 42.40 0.50
N PRO A 363 8.25 43.38 0.63
CA PRO A 363 9.58 43.24 0.06
C PRO A 363 10.24 42.00 0.68
N ASP A 364 10.64 41.04 -0.17
CA ASP A 364 11.44 39.84 0.15
C ASP A 364 12.79 40.22 0.79
N ASP A 365 12.76 40.69 2.04
CA ASP A 365 13.94 40.95 2.85
C ASP A 365 14.23 39.72 3.72
N PRO A 366 15.50 39.28 3.83
CA PRO A 366 15.84 38.05 4.53
C PRO A 366 15.65 38.15 6.06
N GLU A 367 14.87 37.25 6.65
CA GLU A 367 14.60 37.14 8.11
C GLU A 367 15.87 37.13 8.99
N ALA A 368 15.81 37.37 10.31
CA ALA A 368 17.01 37.39 11.17
C ALA A 368 17.82 36.07 11.16
N CYS A 369 19.15 36.16 11.18
CA CYS A 369 20.06 35.00 11.03
C CYS A 369 20.14 34.09 12.27
N PHE A 370 19.94 34.68 13.46
CA PHE A 370 20.01 34.02 14.76
C PHE A 370 18.72 34.24 15.55
N THR A 371 18.41 33.29 16.44
CA THR A 371 17.25 33.39 17.32
C THR A 371 17.41 34.52 18.32
N GLU A 372 16.31 35.18 18.68
CA GLU A 372 16.28 36.24 19.68
C GLU A 372 16.94 35.83 21.01
N LYS A 373 16.81 34.56 21.41
CA LYS A 373 17.49 34.01 22.61
C LYS A 373 19.02 33.96 22.45
N CYS A 374 19.52 33.77 21.24
CA CYS A 374 20.94 33.71 20.93
C CYS A 374 21.56 35.10 20.88
N THR A 375 20.87 36.08 20.27
CA THR A 375 21.28 37.49 20.28
C THR A 375 21.23 38.09 21.69
N LEU A 376 20.27 37.68 22.53
CA LEU A 376 20.23 38.05 23.96
C LEU A 376 21.34 37.40 24.81
N ARG A 377 21.75 36.17 24.49
CA ARG A 377 22.83 35.44 25.20
C ARG A 377 24.22 35.94 24.82
N PHE A 378 24.38 36.35 23.56
CA PHE A 378 25.62 36.86 22.99
C PHE A 378 25.34 38.17 22.24
N PRO A 379 25.38 39.32 22.94
CA PRO A 379 25.02 40.63 22.37
C PRO A 379 25.86 41.06 21.16
N PHE A 380 27.03 40.46 20.94
CA PHE A 380 27.89 40.74 19.78
C PHE A 380 27.34 40.16 18.46
N LEU A 381 26.37 39.24 18.51
CA LEU A 381 25.70 38.67 17.34
C LEU A 381 24.64 39.60 16.76
N ASP A 382 24.21 40.62 17.52
CA ASP A 382 23.31 41.67 17.06
C ASP A 382 24.14 42.77 16.37
N VAL A 383 24.12 42.78 15.03
CA VAL A 383 24.93 43.68 14.21
C VAL A 383 24.03 44.76 13.64
N ASP A 384 24.31 46.03 13.97
CA ASP A 384 23.60 47.19 13.43
C ASP A 384 23.64 47.20 11.88
N ILE A 385 22.49 46.89 11.27
CA ILE A 385 22.32 46.75 9.81
C ILE A 385 22.49 48.10 9.09
N THR A 386 22.41 49.21 9.82
CA THR A 386 22.39 50.57 9.27
C THR A 386 23.76 51.21 9.10
N GLN A 387 24.84 50.68 9.72
CA GLN A 387 26.18 51.31 9.71
C GLN A 387 27.32 50.40 9.23
N GLY A 388 28.22 50.98 8.43
CA GLY A 388 29.56 50.47 8.10
C GLY A 388 29.61 49.00 7.64
N LYS A 389 30.24 48.14 8.45
CA LYS A 389 30.44 46.72 8.17
C LYS A 389 29.13 45.91 8.21
N GLY A 390 28.15 46.32 9.02
CA GLY A 390 26.82 45.68 9.09
C GLY A 390 26.02 45.87 7.81
N LYS A 391 26.06 47.07 7.23
CA LYS A 391 25.44 47.36 5.92
C LYS A 391 26.06 46.53 4.78
N SER A 392 27.38 46.34 4.80
CA SER A 392 28.05 45.50 3.80
C SER A 392 27.69 44.01 3.95
N TRP A 393 27.59 43.51 5.19
CA TRP A 393 27.13 42.15 5.47
C TRP A 393 25.67 41.94 5.06
N TRP A 394 24.81 42.91 5.33
CA TRP A 394 23.41 42.87 4.92
C TRP A 394 23.23 42.89 3.40
N ASN A 395 24.00 43.72 2.69
CA ASN A 395 24.00 43.73 1.23
C ASN A 395 24.47 42.39 0.66
N LEU A 396 25.56 41.81 1.20
CA LEU A 396 26.03 40.49 0.82
C LEU A 396 24.94 39.44 1.02
N ARG A 397 24.29 39.45 2.17
CA ARG A 397 23.20 38.54 2.51
C ARG A 397 22.02 38.66 1.56
N ARG A 398 21.58 39.88 1.28
CA ARG A 398 20.51 40.16 0.31
C ARG A 398 20.88 39.65 -1.08
N THR A 399 22.11 39.88 -1.53
CA THR A 399 22.60 39.33 -2.80
C THR A 399 22.61 37.80 -2.79
N CYS A 400 23.08 37.15 -1.72
CA CYS A 400 23.03 35.69 -1.58
C CYS A 400 21.59 35.16 -1.62
N TYR A 401 20.65 35.83 -0.96
CA TYR A 401 19.23 35.47 -1.00
C TYR A 401 18.67 35.58 -2.42
N THR A 402 18.91 36.69 -3.11
CA THR A 402 18.50 36.88 -4.51
C THR A 402 19.13 35.85 -5.45
N ILE A 403 20.37 35.40 -5.20
CA ILE A 403 21.01 34.34 -6.00
C ILE A 403 20.35 32.98 -5.75
N VAL A 404 20.12 32.63 -4.48
CA VAL A 404 19.58 31.31 -4.10
C VAL A 404 18.14 31.14 -4.59
N GLU A 405 17.34 32.21 -4.57
CA GLU A 405 15.94 32.19 -5.01
C GLU A 405 15.76 32.33 -6.53
N HIS A 406 16.85 32.50 -7.28
CA HIS A 406 16.76 32.71 -8.72
C HIS A 406 16.54 31.38 -9.47
N ASP A 407 15.53 31.32 -10.35
CA ASP A 407 15.15 30.12 -11.12
C ASP A 407 16.33 29.44 -11.84
N TYR A 408 17.28 30.23 -12.37
CA TYR A 408 18.45 29.66 -13.05
C TYR A 408 19.42 28.98 -12.08
N PHE A 409 19.55 29.49 -10.86
CA PHE A 409 20.36 28.85 -9.83
C PHE A 409 19.71 27.54 -9.39
N GLU A 410 18.39 27.54 -9.16
CA GLU A 410 17.65 26.33 -8.83
C GLU A 410 17.76 25.28 -9.95
N THR A 411 17.48 25.66 -11.19
CA THR A 411 17.60 24.77 -12.37
C THR A 411 19.01 24.23 -12.54
N PHE A 412 20.03 25.06 -12.30
CA PHE A 412 21.43 24.64 -12.32
C PHE A 412 21.74 23.57 -11.26
N ILE A 413 21.29 23.77 -10.02
CA ILE A 413 21.47 22.80 -8.94
C ILE A 413 20.74 21.48 -9.24
N ILE A 414 19.50 21.54 -9.76
CA ILE A 414 18.76 20.33 -10.17
C ILE A 414 19.55 19.55 -11.23
N PHE A 415 20.06 20.24 -12.25
CA PHE A 415 20.87 19.61 -13.29
C PHE A 415 22.15 18.98 -12.72
N MET A 416 22.83 19.64 -11.77
CA MET A 416 24.00 19.08 -11.07
C MET A 416 23.64 17.84 -10.23
N ILE A 417 22.48 17.82 -9.56
CA ILE A 417 21.99 16.65 -8.82
C ILE A 417 21.75 15.47 -9.77
N LEU A 418 21.09 15.70 -10.91
CA LEU A 418 20.80 14.64 -11.89
C LEU A 418 22.08 14.06 -12.50
N ILE A 419 23.05 14.89 -12.88
CA ILE A 419 24.34 14.39 -13.39
C ILE A 419 25.11 13.66 -12.29
N SER A 420 25.19 14.23 -11.09
CA SER A 420 25.88 13.60 -9.96
C SER A 420 25.27 12.23 -9.63
N SER A 421 23.96 12.08 -9.78
CA SER A 421 23.25 10.82 -9.57
C SER A 421 23.48 9.84 -10.72
N GLY A 422 23.34 10.30 -11.97
CA GLY A 422 23.54 9.47 -13.16
C GLY A 422 24.95 8.89 -13.27
N ILE A 423 25.96 9.60 -12.76
CA ILE A 423 27.34 9.11 -12.74
C ILE A 423 27.51 7.90 -11.80
N LEU A 424 26.75 7.79 -10.72
CA LEU A 424 26.80 6.64 -9.79
C LEU A 424 26.42 5.33 -10.48
N ALA A 425 25.57 5.36 -11.51
CA ALA A 425 25.17 4.18 -12.27
C ALA A 425 26.33 3.52 -13.04
N PHE A 426 27.46 4.22 -13.22
CA PHE A 426 28.66 3.68 -13.85
C PHE A 426 29.63 3.00 -12.87
N GLU A 427 29.39 3.06 -11.55
CA GLU A 427 30.19 2.36 -10.53
C GLU A 427 29.87 0.85 -10.45
N ASP A 428 29.88 0.17 -11.59
CA ASP A 428 29.66 -1.29 -11.71
C ASP A 428 30.96 -2.09 -11.65
N ILE A 429 30.87 -3.43 -11.70
CA ILE A 429 32.05 -4.33 -11.68
C ILE A 429 32.97 -4.08 -12.89
N TYR A 430 32.42 -3.63 -14.01
CA TYR A 430 33.18 -3.34 -15.22
C TYR A 430 33.94 -1.99 -15.16
N ILE A 431 33.85 -1.25 -14.05
CA ILE A 431 34.58 0.00 -13.88
C ILE A 431 36.11 -0.20 -13.95
N GLU A 432 36.63 -1.34 -13.50
CA GLU A 432 38.06 -1.63 -13.58
C GLU A 432 38.55 -1.81 -15.03
N ARG A 433 37.68 -2.34 -15.90
CA ARG A 433 37.97 -2.47 -17.34
C ARG A 433 37.97 -1.11 -18.03
N ARG A 434 37.13 -0.17 -17.57
CA ARG A 434 36.94 1.16 -18.16
C ARG A 434 37.73 2.24 -17.42
N ARG A 435 39.06 2.17 -17.50
CA ARG A 435 39.99 3.07 -16.79
C ARG A 435 39.74 4.57 -17.03
N VAL A 436 39.40 4.97 -18.25
CA VAL A 436 39.12 6.39 -18.58
C VAL A 436 37.89 6.89 -17.82
N ILE A 437 36.81 6.11 -17.79
CA ILE A 437 35.58 6.47 -17.07
C ILE A 437 35.86 6.53 -15.57
N LYS A 438 36.59 5.56 -15.01
CA LYS A 438 36.99 5.56 -13.59
C LYS A 438 37.68 6.87 -13.18
N VAL A 439 38.67 7.32 -13.97
CA VAL A 439 39.39 8.58 -13.67
C VAL A 439 38.46 9.79 -13.77
N ILE A 440 37.60 9.86 -14.79
CA ILE A 440 36.62 10.95 -14.93
C ILE A 440 35.68 10.99 -13.73
N LEU A 441 35.18 9.83 -13.28
CA LEU A 441 34.30 9.69 -12.12
C LEU A 441 34.95 10.23 -10.84
N GLU A 442 36.21 9.87 -10.57
CA GLU A 442 36.93 10.33 -9.38
C GLU A 442 37.13 11.86 -9.35
N TYR A 443 37.39 12.48 -10.50
CA TYR A 443 37.48 13.94 -10.59
C TYR A 443 36.11 14.61 -10.52
N ALA A 444 35.10 14.05 -11.19
CA ALA A 444 33.74 14.59 -11.20
C ALA A 444 33.14 14.59 -9.78
N ASP A 445 33.38 13.54 -8.99
CA ASP A 445 32.93 13.45 -7.59
C ASP A 445 33.47 14.60 -6.73
N LYS A 446 34.72 15.02 -6.94
CA LYS A 446 35.29 16.20 -6.25
C LYS A 446 34.59 17.47 -6.67
N VAL A 447 34.37 17.66 -7.97
CA VAL A 447 33.68 18.85 -8.53
C VAL A 447 32.27 18.98 -7.96
N PHE A 448 31.46 17.91 -7.96
CA PHE A 448 30.12 17.94 -7.38
C PHE A 448 30.14 18.25 -5.89
N THR A 449 31.05 17.63 -5.15
CA THR A 449 31.19 17.90 -3.71
C THR A 449 31.48 19.39 -3.45
N TYR A 450 32.37 20.02 -4.23
CA TYR A 450 32.64 21.45 -4.10
C TYR A 450 31.43 22.33 -4.46
N ILE A 451 30.69 22.00 -5.54
CA ILE A 451 29.48 22.72 -5.93
C ILE A 451 28.45 22.69 -4.79
N PHE A 452 28.25 21.52 -4.17
CA PHE A 452 27.26 21.37 -3.10
C PHE A 452 27.69 21.98 -1.77
N ILE A 453 28.99 22.01 -1.47
CA ILE A 453 29.51 22.81 -0.35
C ILE A 453 29.27 24.30 -0.60
N MET A 454 29.52 24.79 -1.82
CA MET A 454 29.28 26.20 -2.18
C MET A 454 27.80 26.54 -2.06
N GLU A 455 26.91 25.68 -2.56
CA GLU A 455 25.46 25.82 -2.40
C GLU A 455 25.05 25.89 -0.92
N MET A 456 25.57 24.99 -0.07
CA MET A 456 25.31 24.98 1.37
C MET A 456 25.75 26.30 2.03
N LEU A 457 26.94 26.79 1.71
CA LEU A 457 27.45 28.05 2.25
C LEU A 457 26.61 29.26 1.81
N LEU A 458 26.18 29.29 0.54
CA LEU A 458 25.28 30.33 0.04
C LEU A 458 23.93 30.31 0.78
N LYS A 459 23.36 29.13 1.04
CA LYS A 459 22.12 28.97 1.82
C LYS A 459 22.28 29.42 3.28
N TRP A 460 23.42 29.12 3.92
CA TRP A 460 23.69 29.59 5.29
C TRP A 460 23.71 31.12 5.38
N VAL A 461 24.34 31.78 4.40
CA VAL A 461 24.39 33.25 4.36
C VAL A 461 23.02 33.83 4.00
N ALA A 462 22.32 33.25 3.03
CA ALA A 462 20.99 33.70 2.59
C ALA A 462 19.93 33.56 3.69
N TYR A 463 19.60 32.32 4.07
CA TYR A 463 18.51 32.02 5.00
C TYR A 463 18.90 32.26 6.46
N GLY A 464 20.18 32.14 6.80
CA GLY A 464 20.65 32.17 8.19
C GLY A 464 20.51 30.83 8.90
N PHE A 465 21.25 30.68 10.02
CA PHE A 465 21.36 29.41 10.74
C PHE A 465 20.02 28.91 11.28
N GLN A 466 19.20 29.82 11.81
CA GLN A 466 17.91 29.43 12.37
C GLN A 466 16.98 28.82 11.31
N LYS A 467 16.67 29.58 10.25
CA LYS A 467 15.75 29.13 9.20
C LYS A 467 16.25 27.87 8.49
N TYR A 468 17.56 27.79 8.25
CA TYR A 468 18.20 26.62 7.63
C TYR A 468 18.04 25.34 8.46
N PHE A 469 18.28 25.39 9.78
CA PHE A 469 18.20 24.20 10.63
C PHE A 469 16.78 23.86 11.10
N THR A 470 15.81 24.74 10.90
CA THR A 470 14.38 24.43 11.12
C THR A 470 13.73 23.73 9.93
N ASP A 471 14.24 23.91 8.72
CA ASP A 471 13.71 23.24 7.53
C ASP A 471 14.25 21.81 7.39
N ALA A 472 13.35 20.83 7.32
CA ALA A 472 13.68 19.42 7.21
C ALA A 472 14.41 19.08 5.90
N TRP A 473 14.13 19.80 4.81
CA TRP A 473 14.78 19.56 3.51
C TRP A 473 16.21 20.08 3.49
N CYS A 474 16.46 21.26 4.07
CA CYS A 474 17.81 21.75 4.30
C CYS A 474 18.62 20.81 5.20
N TRP A 475 17.99 20.16 6.18
CA TRP A 475 18.63 19.15 7.02
C TRP A 475 19.07 17.90 6.24
N LEU A 476 18.24 17.44 5.28
CA LEU A 476 18.60 16.34 4.38
C LEU A 476 19.79 16.71 3.48
N ASP A 477 19.77 17.90 2.87
CA ASP A 477 20.86 18.40 2.04
C ASP A 477 22.17 18.51 2.86
N PHE A 478 22.08 19.02 4.10
CA PHE A 478 23.20 19.14 5.03
C PHE A 478 23.86 17.79 5.32
N LEU A 479 23.08 16.78 5.72
CA LEU A 479 23.61 15.45 6.03
C LEU A 479 24.33 14.79 4.84
N ILE A 480 23.81 14.95 3.63
CA ILE A 480 24.40 14.34 2.42
C ILE A 480 25.73 15.03 2.06
N VAL A 481 25.81 16.35 2.23
CA VAL A 481 27.06 17.10 2.03
C VAL A 481 28.09 16.71 3.09
N ASP A 482 27.69 16.56 4.36
CA ASP A 482 28.58 16.16 5.46
C ASP A 482 29.19 14.77 5.25
N VAL A 483 28.41 13.77 4.82
CA VAL A 483 28.93 12.44 4.47
C VAL A 483 30.00 12.54 3.37
N SER A 484 29.81 13.44 2.40
CA SER A 484 30.76 13.67 1.32
C SER A 484 32.03 14.40 1.81
N ILE A 485 31.91 15.36 2.74
CA ILE A 485 33.05 16.06 3.36
C ILE A 485 33.90 15.09 4.19
N ILE A 486 33.27 14.23 4.99
CA ILE A 486 33.97 13.24 5.82
C ILE A 486 34.77 12.28 4.92
N SER A 487 34.15 11.77 3.85
CA SER A 487 34.81 10.90 2.88
C SER A 487 36.00 11.59 2.19
N LEU A 488 35.84 12.85 1.76
CA LEU A 488 36.89 13.63 1.13
C LEU A 488 38.07 13.88 2.09
N THR A 489 37.78 14.31 3.32
CA THR A 489 38.78 14.61 4.34
C THR A 489 39.57 13.36 4.73
N ALA A 490 38.88 12.24 4.91
CA ALA A 490 39.50 10.95 5.17
C ALA A 490 40.44 10.51 4.04
N SER A 491 40.06 10.74 2.78
CA SER A 491 40.91 10.43 1.63
C SER A 491 42.16 11.32 1.57
N VAL A 492 42.08 12.59 1.97
CA VAL A 492 43.21 13.52 1.98
C VAL A 492 44.19 13.19 3.12
N LEU A 493 43.66 12.81 4.29
CA LEU A 493 44.46 12.45 5.47
C LEU A 493 45.07 11.04 5.40
N GLY A 494 44.74 10.24 4.38
CA GLY A 494 45.27 8.89 4.20
C GLY A 494 44.61 7.81 5.06
N TYR A 495 43.44 8.09 5.67
CA TYR A 495 42.68 7.12 6.47
C TYR A 495 41.73 6.24 5.65
N SER A 496 41.92 6.17 4.32
CA SER A 496 40.95 5.63 3.34
C SER A 496 40.56 4.16 3.51
N GLU A 497 41.36 3.36 4.23
CA GLU A 497 41.15 1.90 4.37
C GLU A 497 40.40 1.47 5.64
N LEU A 498 40.05 2.39 6.55
CA LEU A 498 39.24 2.01 7.70
C LEU A 498 37.85 1.50 7.24
N GLY A 499 37.39 0.40 7.83
CA GLY A 499 36.11 -0.22 7.46
C GLY A 499 34.91 0.75 7.54
N ALA A 500 34.92 1.68 8.49
CA ALA A 500 33.91 2.74 8.60
C ALA A 500 33.93 3.72 7.41
N ILE A 501 35.10 4.03 6.85
CA ILE A 501 35.20 4.91 5.68
C ILE A 501 34.78 4.16 4.40
N LYS A 502 35.01 2.84 4.35
CA LYS A 502 34.51 1.98 3.27
C LYS A 502 32.98 1.92 3.28
N SER A 503 32.33 1.81 4.43
CA SER A 503 30.86 1.86 4.51
C SER A 503 30.30 3.26 4.25
N LEU A 504 30.95 4.34 4.67
CA LEU A 504 30.54 5.70 4.31
C LEU A 504 30.56 5.94 2.79
N ARG A 505 31.44 5.25 2.05
CA ARG A 505 31.48 5.34 0.58
C ARG A 505 30.21 4.78 -0.08
N THR A 506 29.54 3.80 0.53
CA THR A 506 28.28 3.25 -0.01
C THR A 506 27.10 4.20 0.24
N LEU A 507 27.17 5.05 1.28
CA LEU A 507 26.16 6.10 1.52
C LEU A 507 26.12 7.19 0.42
N ARG A 508 27.10 7.23 -0.50
CA ARG A 508 27.01 8.07 -1.72
C ARG A 508 25.79 7.71 -2.57
N ALA A 509 25.26 6.49 -2.44
CA ALA A 509 24.01 6.06 -3.07
C ALA A 509 22.79 6.89 -2.60
N LEU A 510 22.89 7.63 -1.48
CA LEU A 510 21.82 8.49 -0.97
C LEU A 510 21.77 9.88 -1.63
N ARG A 511 22.79 10.28 -2.42
CA ARG A 511 22.80 11.59 -3.13
C ARG A 511 21.54 11.89 -3.95
N PRO A 512 20.91 10.92 -4.65
CA PRO A 512 19.67 11.15 -5.38
C PRO A 512 18.50 11.59 -4.49
N LEU A 513 18.52 11.32 -3.17
CA LEU A 513 17.48 11.80 -2.25
C LEU A 513 17.33 13.32 -2.24
N ARG A 514 18.38 14.07 -2.61
CA ARG A 514 18.31 15.53 -2.74
C ARG A 514 17.28 16.00 -3.76
N ALA A 515 17.01 15.18 -4.77
CA ALA A 515 15.97 15.46 -5.76
C ALA A 515 14.57 15.57 -5.13
N LEU A 516 14.31 14.89 -4.01
CA LEU A 516 13.05 14.97 -3.27
C LEU A 516 12.72 16.41 -2.85
N SER A 517 13.74 17.18 -2.45
CA SER A 517 13.57 18.58 -2.00
C SER A 517 13.27 19.56 -3.15
N ARG A 518 13.56 19.17 -4.40
CA ARG A 518 13.51 20.05 -5.58
C ARG A 518 12.31 19.78 -6.47
N PHE A 519 11.93 18.52 -6.66
CA PHE A 519 10.77 18.20 -7.47
C PHE A 519 9.49 18.31 -6.64
N GLU A 520 8.66 19.27 -6.98
CA GLU A 520 7.40 19.54 -6.27
C GLU A 520 6.48 18.32 -6.21
N GLY A 521 6.36 17.59 -7.33
CA GLY A 521 5.57 16.36 -7.40
C GLY A 521 5.98 15.31 -6.36
N MET A 522 7.29 15.12 -6.14
CA MET A 522 7.78 14.21 -5.09
C MET A 522 7.52 14.76 -3.69
N ARG A 523 7.72 16.07 -3.47
CA ARG A 523 7.45 16.71 -2.16
C ARG A 523 6.01 16.49 -1.72
N VAL A 524 5.05 16.67 -2.62
CA VAL A 524 3.62 16.50 -2.33
C VAL A 524 3.33 15.06 -1.89
N VAL A 525 3.84 14.06 -2.63
CA VAL A 525 3.66 12.64 -2.27
C VAL A 525 4.33 12.30 -0.94
N VAL A 526 5.56 12.79 -0.70
CA VAL A 526 6.29 12.52 0.55
C VAL A 526 5.59 13.15 1.75
N LYS A 527 5.07 14.39 1.63
CA LYS A 527 4.28 15.05 2.69
C LYS A 527 3.03 14.25 3.04
N ALA A 528 2.31 13.77 2.02
CA ALA A 528 1.13 12.92 2.19
C ALA A 528 1.46 11.60 2.92
N LEU A 529 2.55 10.95 2.53
CA LEU A 529 3.03 9.72 3.18
C LEU A 529 3.42 9.98 4.64
N PHE A 530 4.18 11.04 4.94
CA PHE A 530 4.55 11.39 6.32
C PHE A 530 3.33 11.65 7.20
N GLY A 531 2.27 12.25 6.65
CA GLY A 531 0.99 12.41 7.36
C GLY A 531 0.30 11.09 7.73
N ALA A 532 0.54 10.02 6.95
CA ALA A 532 -0.05 8.71 7.17
C ALA A 532 0.79 7.80 8.09
N ILE A 533 2.10 8.07 8.24
CA ILE A 533 3.02 7.24 9.04
C ILE A 533 2.51 6.98 10.48
N PRO A 534 1.99 7.96 11.26
CA PRO A 534 1.54 7.69 12.62
C PRO A 534 0.45 6.62 12.70
N SER A 535 -0.54 6.67 11.80
CA SER A 535 -1.60 5.66 11.71
C SER A 535 -1.05 4.30 11.25
N ILE A 536 -0.15 4.31 10.25
CA ILE A 536 0.50 3.09 9.75
C ILE A 536 1.32 2.39 10.84
N VAL A 537 2.08 3.12 11.64
CA VAL A 537 2.91 2.56 12.73
C VAL A 537 2.04 1.88 13.79
N ASN A 538 0.88 2.45 14.13
CA ASN A 538 -0.05 1.84 15.08
C ASN A 538 -0.55 0.48 14.56
N VAL A 539 -0.96 0.42 13.29
CA VAL A 539 -1.40 -0.83 12.65
C VAL A 539 -0.26 -1.83 12.53
N LEU A 540 0.92 -1.37 12.13
CA LEU A 540 2.11 -2.22 12.03
C LEU A 540 2.44 -2.86 13.38
N LEU A 541 2.37 -2.12 14.49
CA LEU A 541 2.63 -2.65 15.83
C LEU A 541 1.63 -3.78 16.16
N VAL A 542 0.35 -3.56 15.87
CA VAL A 542 -0.69 -4.56 16.06
C VAL A 542 -0.43 -5.81 15.21
N CYS A 543 -0.12 -5.65 13.92
CA CYS A 543 0.22 -6.76 13.03
C CYS A 543 1.47 -7.52 13.51
N LEU A 544 2.51 -6.80 13.96
CA LEU A 544 3.72 -7.42 14.52
C LEU A 544 3.39 -8.22 15.78
N MET A 545 2.58 -7.70 16.70
CA MET A 545 2.17 -8.45 17.89
C MET A 545 1.32 -9.67 17.55
N PHE A 546 0.44 -9.57 16.55
CA PHE A 546 -0.36 -10.71 16.09
C PHE A 546 0.51 -11.79 15.44
N TRP A 547 1.44 -11.41 14.56
CA TRP A 547 2.40 -12.30 13.93
C TRP A 547 3.37 -12.92 14.93
N LEU A 548 3.65 -12.25 16.07
CA LEU A 548 4.47 -12.81 17.14
C LEU A 548 3.88 -14.12 17.67
N ILE A 549 2.54 -14.22 17.77
CA ILE A 549 1.84 -15.41 18.27
C ILE A 549 2.12 -16.59 17.33
N PHE A 550 1.96 -16.37 16.03
CA PHE A 550 2.25 -17.39 15.02
C PHE A 550 3.74 -17.72 14.97
N SER A 551 4.62 -16.73 15.09
CA SER A 551 6.07 -16.95 15.08
C SER A 551 6.49 -17.85 16.26
N ILE A 552 6.05 -17.55 17.49
CA ILE A 552 6.38 -18.39 18.66
C ILE A 552 5.71 -19.76 18.55
N MET A 553 4.49 -19.84 18.04
CA MET A 553 3.83 -21.13 17.77
C MET A 553 4.64 -21.96 16.75
N GLY A 554 5.13 -21.34 15.68
CA GLY A 554 5.98 -21.97 14.66
C GLY A 554 7.32 -22.45 15.24
N VAL A 555 7.97 -21.64 16.09
CA VAL A 555 9.19 -22.07 16.81
C VAL A 555 8.90 -23.33 17.65
N ASN A 556 7.80 -23.37 18.39
CA ASN A 556 7.46 -24.54 19.20
C ASN A 556 7.19 -25.81 18.36
N LEU A 557 6.69 -25.65 17.13
CA LEU A 557 6.35 -26.77 16.26
C LEU A 557 7.55 -27.26 15.45
N PHE A 558 8.41 -26.35 14.97
CA PHE A 558 9.36 -26.62 13.90
C PHE A 558 10.83 -26.32 14.24
N ALA A 559 11.14 -25.65 15.36
CA ALA A 559 12.52 -25.29 15.68
C ALA A 559 13.44 -26.51 15.75
N GLY A 560 14.57 -26.45 15.05
CA GLY A 560 15.55 -27.55 15.00
C GLY A 560 15.12 -28.78 14.20
N LYS A 561 13.94 -28.76 13.55
CA LYS A 561 13.41 -29.90 12.77
C LYS A 561 13.60 -29.75 11.25
N PHE A 562 14.08 -28.60 10.78
CA PHE A 562 14.32 -28.34 9.34
C PHE A 562 15.71 -28.75 8.86
N TYR A 563 16.47 -29.42 9.72
CA TYR A 563 17.75 -29.97 9.31
C TYR A 563 17.56 -31.21 8.44
N ARG A 564 18.44 -31.38 7.46
CA ARG A 564 18.43 -32.51 6.53
C ARG A 564 19.84 -32.90 6.13
N CYS A 565 20.06 -34.20 5.98
CA CYS A 565 21.28 -34.77 5.43
C CYS A 565 21.18 -34.77 3.89
N ILE A 566 22.08 -34.05 3.22
CA ILE A 566 22.14 -33.97 1.77
C ILE A 566 23.43 -34.58 1.23
N ASN A 567 23.35 -35.14 0.02
CA ASN A 567 24.53 -35.47 -0.77
C ASN A 567 25.08 -34.16 -1.39
N THR A 568 26.36 -33.88 -1.22
CA THR A 568 26.97 -32.63 -1.71
C THR A 568 27.16 -32.60 -3.22
N THR A 569 27.12 -33.76 -3.88
CA THR A 569 27.32 -33.89 -5.33
C THR A 569 26.01 -33.68 -6.09
N THR A 570 24.90 -34.25 -5.60
CA THR A 570 23.58 -34.14 -6.23
C THR A 570 22.69 -33.08 -5.59
N GLU A 571 23.04 -32.57 -4.41
CA GLU A 571 22.21 -31.67 -3.57
C GLU A 571 20.85 -32.27 -3.14
N GLU A 572 20.65 -33.57 -3.35
CA GLU A 572 19.44 -34.29 -2.96
C GLU A 572 19.48 -34.74 -1.49
N VAL A 573 18.29 -34.86 -0.89
CA VAL A 573 18.11 -35.34 0.49
C VAL A 573 18.24 -36.86 0.50
N LEU A 574 19.09 -37.38 1.40
CA LEU A 574 19.25 -38.82 1.54
C LEU A 574 17.98 -39.48 2.12
N PRO A 575 17.61 -40.68 1.63
CA PRO A 575 16.44 -41.39 2.13
C PRO A 575 16.62 -41.81 3.59
N THR A 576 15.51 -41.87 4.32
CA THR A 576 15.51 -42.25 5.75
C THR A 576 15.95 -43.69 6.01
N GLU A 577 15.96 -44.53 4.96
CA GLU A 577 16.46 -45.92 5.02
C GLU A 577 17.97 -45.99 5.17
N GLU A 578 18.71 -45.01 4.63
CA GLU A 578 20.17 -44.93 4.73
C GLU A 578 20.62 -44.10 5.93
N VAL A 579 19.91 -42.98 6.19
CA VAL A 579 20.22 -42.06 7.28
C VAL A 579 18.93 -41.68 7.98
N ASN A 580 18.72 -42.22 9.17
CA ASN A 580 17.54 -41.92 9.96
C ASN A 580 17.78 -40.72 10.89
N ASN A 581 18.98 -40.58 11.45
CA ASN A 581 19.28 -39.55 12.46
C ASN A 581 20.57 -38.78 12.14
N LYS A 582 20.72 -37.59 12.72
CA LYS A 582 21.90 -36.74 12.59
C LYS A 582 23.21 -37.46 12.95
N THR A 583 23.20 -38.33 13.95
CA THR A 583 24.37 -39.13 14.35
C THR A 583 24.86 -40.04 13.23
N GLU A 584 23.94 -40.62 12.46
CA GLU A 584 24.27 -41.48 11.32
C GLU A 584 24.80 -40.63 10.16
N CYS A 585 24.18 -39.47 9.88
CA CYS A 585 24.70 -38.52 8.90
C CYS A 585 26.14 -38.08 9.23
N MET A 586 26.41 -37.80 10.50
CA MET A 586 27.75 -37.43 10.97
C MET A 586 28.76 -38.58 10.86
N ALA A 587 28.32 -39.83 11.00
CA ALA A 587 29.18 -41.00 10.78
C ALA A 587 29.60 -41.14 9.30
N LEU A 588 28.71 -40.78 8.37
CA LEU A 588 28.97 -40.75 6.93
C LEU A 588 29.81 -39.55 6.49
N MET A 589 29.92 -38.50 7.31
CA MET A 589 30.64 -37.26 6.96
C MET A 589 32.12 -37.47 6.61
N HIS A 590 32.76 -38.57 7.05
CA HIS A 590 34.15 -38.88 6.71
C HIS A 590 34.40 -39.01 5.19
N THR A 591 33.37 -39.37 4.41
CA THR A 591 33.49 -39.51 2.95
C THR A 591 33.57 -38.16 2.23
N ASN A 592 33.30 -37.04 2.92
CA ASN A 592 33.14 -35.70 2.36
C ASN A 592 32.05 -35.54 1.28
N GLU A 593 31.22 -36.56 1.07
CA GLU A 593 30.13 -36.56 0.07
C GLU A 593 28.78 -36.18 0.67
N VAL A 594 28.70 -36.06 2.00
CA VAL A 594 27.45 -35.87 2.74
C VAL A 594 27.58 -34.70 3.71
N ARG A 595 26.52 -33.90 3.84
CA ARG A 595 26.47 -32.77 4.79
C ARG A 595 25.11 -32.66 5.46
N TRP A 596 25.12 -32.47 6.77
CA TRP A 596 23.95 -32.08 7.55
C TRP A 596 23.73 -30.56 7.44
N VAL A 597 22.72 -30.14 6.69
CA VAL A 597 22.43 -28.73 6.40
C VAL A 597 21.09 -28.32 7.00
N ASN A 598 20.96 -27.03 7.33
CA ASN A 598 19.69 -26.44 7.75
C ASN A 598 19.06 -25.68 6.58
N LEU A 599 17.74 -25.54 6.61
CA LEU A 599 17.04 -24.58 5.75
C LEU A 599 17.43 -23.15 6.16
N LYS A 600 17.73 -22.28 5.18
CA LYS A 600 18.23 -20.91 5.45
C LYS A 600 17.18 -20.02 6.13
N VAL A 601 15.93 -20.08 5.67
CA VAL A 601 14.80 -19.36 6.27
C VAL A 601 13.96 -20.38 7.03
N ASN A 602 13.93 -20.28 8.36
CA ASN A 602 13.39 -21.31 9.23
C ASN A 602 12.77 -20.75 10.53
N TYR A 603 12.28 -21.64 11.39
CA TYR A 603 11.67 -21.31 12.69
C TYR A 603 12.59 -21.57 13.90
N ASP A 604 13.92 -21.50 13.75
CA ASP A 604 14.83 -21.75 14.88
C ASP A 604 14.76 -20.66 15.96
N ASN A 605 14.42 -19.42 15.55
CA ASN A 605 14.26 -18.27 16.44
C ASN A 605 12.99 -17.49 16.06
N ALA A 606 12.37 -16.79 17.00
CA ALA A 606 11.18 -15.99 16.72
C ALA A 606 11.43 -14.90 15.64
N GLY A 607 12.64 -14.33 15.58
CA GLY A 607 13.01 -13.37 14.53
C GLY A 607 13.09 -14.01 13.13
N MET A 608 13.67 -15.20 13.01
CA MET A 608 13.67 -15.95 11.74
C MET A 608 12.28 -16.45 11.39
N GLY A 609 11.48 -16.82 12.39
CA GLY A 609 10.07 -17.16 12.22
C GLY A 609 9.24 -16.01 11.64
N TYR A 610 9.54 -14.75 11.98
CA TYR A 610 8.92 -13.60 11.30
C TYR A 610 9.25 -13.55 9.81
N LEU A 611 10.50 -13.81 9.44
CA LEU A 611 10.90 -13.84 8.04
C LEU A 611 10.22 -15.00 7.28
N SER A 612 10.11 -16.18 7.91
CA SER A 612 9.35 -17.30 7.36
C SER A 612 7.87 -16.94 7.16
N LEU A 613 7.24 -16.30 8.15
CA LEU A 613 5.85 -15.85 8.05
C LEU A 613 5.67 -14.76 6.99
N LEU A 614 6.66 -13.89 6.79
CA LEU A 614 6.62 -12.88 5.72
C LEU A 614 6.64 -13.54 4.32
N GLN A 615 7.46 -14.58 4.12
CA GLN A 615 7.45 -15.39 2.89
C GLN A 615 6.10 -16.06 2.66
N VAL A 616 5.51 -16.63 3.70
CA VAL A 616 4.16 -17.22 3.65
C VAL A 616 3.08 -16.18 3.36
N ALA A 617 3.14 -15.00 3.98
CA ALA A 617 2.14 -13.94 3.80
C ALA A 617 2.19 -13.28 2.41
N THR A 618 3.36 -13.26 1.77
CA THR A 618 3.56 -12.70 0.43
C THR A 618 3.40 -13.73 -0.70
N PHE A 619 3.18 -15.02 -0.35
CA PHE A 619 3.12 -16.13 -1.30
C PHE A 619 4.38 -16.24 -2.18
N LYS A 620 5.56 -16.08 -1.58
CA LYS A 620 6.87 -16.25 -2.23
C LYS A 620 7.85 -16.98 -1.31
N GLY A 621 8.52 -18.02 -1.80
CA GLY A 621 9.37 -18.90 -0.98
C GLY A 621 8.60 -19.76 0.05
N TRP A 622 7.28 -19.63 0.12
CA TRP A 622 6.43 -20.32 1.09
C TRP A 622 6.38 -21.85 0.91
N MET A 623 6.63 -22.33 -0.31
CA MET A 623 6.68 -23.76 -0.63
C MET A 623 7.79 -24.50 0.09
N ASP A 624 9.02 -23.99 0.04
CA ASP A 624 10.17 -24.63 0.68
C ASP A 624 9.98 -24.75 2.20
N ILE A 625 9.36 -23.73 2.81
CA ILE A 625 9.02 -23.72 4.24
C ILE A 625 7.95 -24.77 4.54
N MET A 626 6.90 -24.84 3.71
CA MET A 626 5.79 -25.79 3.92
C MET A 626 6.23 -27.23 3.73
N TYR A 627 7.03 -27.52 2.71
CA TYR A 627 7.55 -28.86 2.47
C TYR A 627 8.43 -29.31 3.64
N ALA A 628 9.35 -28.45 4.10
CA ALA A 628 10.18 -28.75 5.28
C ALA A 628 9.35 -28.96 6.56
N ALA A 629 8.26 -28.20 6.73
CA ALA A 629 7.35 -28.35 7.86
C ALA A 629 6.55 -29.65 7.83
N VAL A 630 6.07 -30.06 6.66
CA VAL A 630 5.28 -31.29 6.48
C VAL A 630 6.15 -32.54 6.59
N ASP A 631 7.39 -32.47 6.13
CA ASP A 631 8.34 -33.58 6.23
C ASP A 631 8.99 -33.69 7.62
N SER A 632 8.76 -32.71 8.51
CA SER A 632 9.41 -32.63 9.82
C SER A 632 8.97 -33.74 10.78
N ARG A 633 9.95 -34.36 11.45
CA ARG A 633 9.75 -35.36 12.51
C ARG A 633 10.11 -34.78 13.88
N GLU A 634 11.10 -35.36 14.57
CA GLU A 634 11.64 -34.86 15.82
C GLU A 634 12.95 -34.08 15.62
N VAL A 635 13.45 -33.47 16.69
CA VAL A 635 14.72 -32.75 16.67
C VAL A 635 15.87 -33.75 16.49
N GLU A 636 16.79 -33.47 15.56
CA GLU A 636 17.92 -34.34 15.14
C GLU A 636 17.56 -35.57 14.28
N ASP A 637 16.30 -35.78 13.97
CA ASP A 637 15.83 -36.82 13.08
C ASP A 637 15.83 -36.33 11.62
N GLN A 638 16.16 -37.20 10.67
CA GLN A 638 16.05 -36.91 9.23
C GLN A 638 14.57 -36.73 8.86
N PRO A 639 14.21 -35.70 8.05
CA PRO A 639 12.84 -35.53 7.58
C PRO A 639 12.41 -36.69 6.68
N SER A 640 11.13 -37.03 6.72
CA SER A 640 10.51 -38.07 5.91
C SER A 640 9.39 -37.48 5.08
N TYR A 641 9.30 -37.88 3.81
CA TYR A 641 8.29 -37.37 2.89
C TYR A 641 6.87 -37.50 3.45
N GLU A 642 6.16 -36.38 3.56
CA GLU A 642 4.74 -36.29 3.94
C GLU A 642 4.33 -37.05 5.23
N ILE A 643 5.22 -37.10 6.23
CA ILE A 643 4.90 -37.75 7.51
C ILE A 643 3.87 -36.96 8.34
N ASN A 644 3.91 -35.61 8.27
CA ASN A 644 3.08 -34.72 9.08
C ASN A 644 2.23 -33.79 8.20
N VAL A 645 1.46 -34.39 7.28
CA VAL A 645 0.66 -33.69 6.25
C VAL A 645 -0.28 -32.63 6.82
N TYR A 646 -0.85 -32.83 8.00
CA TYR A 646 -1.78 -31.88 8.60
C TYR A 646 -1.13 -30.54 9.02
N MET A 647 0.20 -30.43 9.03
CA MET A 647 0.89 -29.16 9.28
C MET A 647 0.61 -28.11 8.20
N TYR A 648 0.13 -28.50 7.01
CA TYR A 648 -0.40 -27.55 6.04
C TYR A 648 -1.49 -26.64 6.64
N LEU A 649 -2.30 -27.14 7.60
CA LEU A 649 -3.34 -26.35 8.27
C LEU A 649 -2.77 -25.18 9.08
N TYR A 650 -1.56 -25.29 9.64
CA TYR A 650 -0.91 -24.17 10.32
C TYR A 650 -0.76 -22.97 9.37
N PHE A 651 -0.29 -23.22 8.14
CA PHE A 651 -0.10 -22.19 7.13
C PHE A 651 -1.43 -21.67 6.58
N VAL A 652 -2.41 -22.54 6.33
CA VAL A 652 -3.76 -22.13 5.89
C VAL A 652 -4.40 -21.20 6.93
N ILE A 653 -4.34 -21.55 8.22
CA ILE A 653 -4.84 -20.70 9.31
C ILE A 653 -4.09 -19.38 9.36
N PHE A 654 -2.76 -19.39 9.24
CA PHE A 654 -1.98 -18.15 9.21
C PHE A 654 -2.29 -17.29 7.99
N ILE A 655 -2.51 -17.84 6.79
CA ILE A 655 -2.84 -17.06 5.60
C ILE A 655 -4.21 -16.39 5.77
N VAL A 656 -5.20 -17.13 6.28
CA VAL A 656 -6.54 -16.58 6.55
C VAL A 656 -6.48 -15.49 7.62
N PHE A 657 -5.89 -15.75 8.79
CA PHE A 657 -5.90 -14.80 9.90
C PHE A 657 -4.79 -13.74 9.84
N GLY A 658 -3.58 -14.15 9.50
CA GLY A 658 -2.36 -13.36 9.53
C GLY A 658 -2.05 -12.60 8.25
N ALA A 659 -2.56 -13.00 7.08
CA ALA A 659 -2.40 -12.24 5.83
C ALA A 659 -3.69 -11.53 5.41
N PHE A 660 -4.82 -12.25 5.29
CA PHE A 660 -6.05 -11.66 4.77
C PHE A 660 -6.66 -10.60 5.72
N PHE A 661 -6.82 -10.89 7.01
CA PHE A 661 -7.36 -9.89 7.96
C PHE A 661 -6.39 -8.74 8.25
N THR A 662 -5.08 -8.99 8.31
CA THR A 662 -4.09 -7.93 8.54
C THR A 662 -4.01 -6.97 7.36
N LEU A 663 -4.08 -7.49 6.12
CA LEU A 663 -4.16 -6.69 4.90
C LEU A 663 -5.46 -5.86 4.88
N ASN A 664 -6.60 -6.45 5.23
CA ASN A 664 -7.87 -5.73 5.37
C ASN A 664 -7.78 -4.56 6.35
N LEU A 665 -7.26 -4.81 7.56
CA LEU A 665 -7.05 -3.77 8.57
C LEU A 665 -6.12 -2.67 8.06
N PHE A 666 -5.01 -3.05 7.43
CA PHE A 666 -4.02 -2.12 6.90
C PHE A 666 -4.60 -1.20 5.83
N ILE A 667 -5.33 -1.76 4.86
CA ILE A 667 -5.98 -0.97 3.81
C ILE A 667 -7.10 -0.11 4.40
N GLY A 668 -7.88 -0.62 5.35
CA GLY A 668 -8.90 0.15 6.04
C GLY A 668 -8.32 1.42 6.66
N VAL A 669 -7.32 1.29 7.53
CA VAL A 669 -6.72 2.45 8.22
C VAL A 669 -6.04 3.42 7.25
N ILE A 670 -5.43 2.94 6.17
CA ILE A 670 -4.82 3.82 5.16
C ILE A 670 -5.88 4.64 4.41
N ILE A 671 -6.98 4.02 3.97
CA ILE A 671 -8.05 4.71 3.26
C ILE A 671 -8.70 5.74 4.18
N ASP A 672 -8.98 5.39 5.44
CA ASP A 672 -9.54 6.32 6.41
C ASP A 672 -8.59 7.50 6.66
N ASN A 673 -7.29 7.24 6.86
CA ASN A 673 -6.29 8.30 7.03
C ASN A 673 -6.22 9.23 5.80
N PHE A 674 -6.22 8.68 4.58
CA PHE A 674 -6.21 9.49 3.37
C PHE A 674 -7.50 10.29 3.18
N ASN A 675 -8.66 9.74 3.56
CA ASN A 675 -9.92 10.48 3.57
C ASN A 675 -9.88 11.65 4.57
N ASN A 676 -9.39 11.41 5.79
CA ASN A 676 -9.22 12.43 6.81
C ASN A 676 -8.24 13.52 6.38
N GLN A 677 -7.13 13.17 5.73
CA GLN A 677 -6.20 14.14 5.16
C GLN A 677 -6.86 14.95 4.03
N LYS A 678 -7.58 14.28 3.12
CA LYS A 678 -8.29 14.93 2.01
C LYS A 678 -9.34 15.92 2.50
N GLN A 679 -10.09 15.59 3.55
CA GLN A 679 -11.06 16.51 4.16
C GLN A 679 -10.39 17.72 4.80
N LYS A 680 -9.27 17.53 5.51
CA LYS A 680 -8.52 18.64 6.16
C LYS A 680 -7.91 19.61 5.16
N LEU A 681 -7.41 19.11 4.03
CA LEU A 681 -6.77 19.92 2.99
C LEU A 681 -7.79 20.49 1.99
N GLY A 682 -9.02 19.96 1.93
CA GLY A 682 -10.07 20.40 1.00
C GLY A 682 -9.81 20.08 -0.48
N GLU A 683 -8.65 19.49 -0.81
CA GLU A 683 -8.18 19.29 -2.18
C GLU A 683 -7.52 17.91 -2.38
N ASP A 684 -7.26 17.54 -3.63
CA ASP A 684 -6.58 16.29 -3.96
C ASP A 684 -5.12 16.29 -3.49
N LEU A 685 -4.73 15.19 -2.83
CA LEU A 685 -3.50 15.07 -2.02
C LEU A 685 -2.21 14.87 -2.83
N PHE A 686 -2.28 14.27 -4.03
CA PHE A 686 -1.10 13.81 -4.78
C PHE A 686 -0.73 14.67 -5.99
N MET A 687 -1.37 15.83 -6.18
CA MET A 687 -1.16 16.71 -7.33
C MET A 687 -0.58 18.05 -6.91
N THR A 688 0.32 18.59 -7.74
CA THR A 688 0.80 19.98 -7.59
C THR A 688 -0.26 20.99 -8.05
N GLU A 689 -0.09 22.26 -7.71
CA GLU A 689 -1.03 23.31 -8.10
C GLU A 689 -1.15 23.47 -9.63
N GLU A 690 -0.04 23.36 -10.37
CA GLU A 690 -0.05 23.38 -11.83
C GLU A 690 -0.77 22.16 -12.42
N GLN A 691 -0.54 20.98 -11.85
CA GLN A 691 -1.21 19.75 -12.28
C GLN A 691 -2.72 19.81 -12.02
N LYS A 692 -3.17 20.47 -10.94
CA LYS A 692 -4.58 20.72 -10.67
C LYS A 692 -5.22 21.62 -11.74
N LYS A 693 -4.51 22.66 -12.20
CA LYS A 693 -4.97 23.51 -13.33
C LYS A 693 -5.16 22.68 -14.60
N TYR A 694 -4.19 21.81 -14.92
CA TYR A 694 -4.28 20.88 -16.05
C TYR A 694 -5.47 19.89 -15.91
N TYR A 695 -5.61 19.26 -14.74
CA TYR A 695 -6.71 18.35 -14.42
C TYR A 695 -8.07 19.03 -14.61
N ASN A 696 -8.23 20.27 -14.12
CA ASN A 696 -9.47 21.03 -14.27
C ASN A 696 -9.77 21.38 -15.73
N ALA A 697 -8.77 21.72 -16.54
CA ALA A 697 -8.94 21.94 -17.98
C ALA A 697 -9.39 20.66 -18.71
N MET A 698 -8.83 19.52 -18.32
CA MET A 698 -9.15 18.21 -18.88
C MET A 698 -10.54 17.71 -18.47
N LYS A 699 -10.93 17.95 -17.21
CA LYS A 699 -12.30 17.73 -16.72
C LYS A 699 -13.32 18.51 -17.54
N LYS A 700 -13.03 19.79 -17.81
CA LYS A 700 -13.87 20.66 -18.67
C LYS A 700 -13.95 20.16 -20.11
N LEU A 701 -12.88 19.57 -20.64
CA LEU A 701 -12.88 18.97 -21.98
C LEU A 701 -13.80 17.75 -22.04
N GLY A 702 -13.79 16.90 -21.01
CA GLY A 702 -14.66 15.72 -20.93
C GLY A 702 -16.15 16.06 -20.74
N SER A 703 -16.45 17.15 -20.04
CA SER A 703 -17.83 17.62 -19.79
C SER A 703 -18.40 18.51 -20.90
N LYS A 704 -17.61 18.87 -21.92
CA LYS A 704 -18.07 19.77 -22.98
C LYS A 704 -19.12 19.07 -23.85
N LYS A 705 -20.31 19.67 -23.96
CA LYS A 705 -21.36 19.21 -24.88
C LYS A 705 -20.81 19.14 -26.31
N ALA A 706 -21.25 18.13 -27.06
CA ALA A 706 -20.82 17.90 -28.44
C ALA A 706 -20.98 19.18 -29.28
N ILE A 707 -19.97 19.45 -30.11
CA ILE A 707 -19.95 20.59 -31.04
C ILE A 707 -21.18 20.50 -31.97
N GLN A 708 -21.77 21.65 -32.32
CA GLN A 708 -22.86 21.75 -33.31
C GLN A 708 -22.56 20.89 -34.55
N THR A 709 -23.59 20.19 -35.04
CA THR A 709 -23.51 19.35 -36.23
C THR A 709 -22.95 20.16 -37.40
N ILE A 710 -21.99 19.58 -38.10
CA ILE A 710 -21.29 20.25 -39.20
C ILE A 710 -22.31 20.56 -40.31
N PRO A 711 -22.44 21.81 -40.80
CA PRO A 711 -23.44 22.08 -41.84
C PRO A 711 -23.06 21.39 -43.15
N ARG A 712 -24.09 20.79 -43.78
CA ARG A 712 -24.00 20.05 -45.06
C ARG A 712 -23.39 20.94 -46.15
N PRO A 713 -22.40 20.45 -46.93
CA PRO A 713 -21.81 21.22 -48.02
C PRO A 713 -22.81 21.44 -49.17
N SER A 714 -22.70 22.58 -49.86
CA SER A 714 -23.62 22.99 -50.95
C SER A 714 -23.40 22.23 -52.26
N ASN A 715 -22.21 21.69 -52.49
CA ASN A 715 -21.88 20.96 -53.72
C ASN A 715 -22.59 19.60 -53.73
N PHE A 716 -23.25 19.23 -54.83
CA PHE A 716 -23.99 17.96 -54.95
C PHE A 716 -23.13 16.74 -54.63
N ILE A 717 -21.96 16.60 -55.28
CA ILE A 717 -21.04 15.46 -55.08
C ILE A 717 -20.55 15.39 -53.62
N GLN A 718 -20.22 16.54 -53.04
CA GLN A 718 -19.74 16.62 -51.66
C GLN A 718 -20.87 16.35 -50.65
N GLY A 719 -22.09 16.77 -50.96
CA GLY A 719 -23.30 16.52 -50.19
C GLY A 719 -23.65 15.05 -50.15
N VAL A 720 -23.58 14.34 -51.29
CA VAL A 720 -23.80 12.89 -51.34
C VAL A 720 -22.77 12.13 -50.50
N LEU A 721 -21.48 12.48 -50.59
CA LEU A 721 -20.45 11.88 -49.74
C LEU A 721 -20.68 12.19 -48.25
N TYR A 722 -21.09 13.41 -47.93
CA TYR A 722 -21.43 13.82 -46.56
C TYR A 722 -22.60 12.99 -46.01
N ASP A 723 -23.66 12.82 -46.80
CA ASP A 723 -24.87 12.06 -46.42
C ASP A 723 -24.53 10.56 -46.22
N MET A 724 -23.67 10.00 -47.07
CA MET A 724 -23.18 8.61 -46.94
C MET A 724 -22.44 8.37 -45.61
N PHE A 725 -21.57 9.28 -45.18
CA PHE A 725 -20.81 9.10 -43.94
C PHE A 725 -21.57 9.44 -42.66
N HIS A 726 -22.66 10.20 -42.75
CA HIS A 726 -23.54 10.45 -41.61
C HIS A 726 -24.60 9.36 -41.43
N GLN A 727 -24.73 8.44 -42.40
CA GLN A 727 -25.59 7.28 -42.26
C GLN A 727 -24.98 6.28 -41.27
N GLN A 728 -25.75 5.89 -40.26
CA GLN A 728 -25.35 4.91 -39.23
C GLN A 728 -24.87 3.58 -39.83
N PHE A 729 -25.39 3.20 -41.00
CA PHE A 729 -24.96 2.02 -41.74
C PHE A 729 -23.46 2.03 -42.06
N THR A 730 -22.92 3.16 -42.52
CA THR A 730 -21.50 3.29 -42.89
C THR A 730 -20.60 3.11 -41.66
N ASP A 731 -20.97 3.70 -40.52
CA ASP A 731 -20.24 3.52 -39.27
C ASP A 731 -20.28 2.07 -38.78
N MET A 732 -21.45 1.40 -38.81
CA MET A 732 -21.55 -0.02 -38.46
C MET A 732 -20.73 -0.92 -39.39
N PHE A 733 -20.72 -0.61 -40.69
CA PHE A 733 -19.96 -1.36 -41.69
C PHE A 733 -18.44 -1.24 -41.46
N ILE A 734 -17.93 -0.02 -41.23
CA ILE A 734 -16.51 0.18 -40.91
C ILE A 734 -16.14 -0.54 -39.60
N MET A 735 -17.01 -0.51 -38.60
CA MET A 735 -16.79 -1.23 -37.35
C MET A 735 -16.70 -2.76 -37.56
N ALA A 736 -17.56 -3.34 -38.40
CA ALA A 736 -17.48 -4.75 -38.75
C ALA A 736 -16.16 -5.09 -39.47
N LEU A 737 -15.69 -4.22 -40.36
CA LEU A 737 -14.39 -4.40 -41.03
C LEU A 737 -13.20 -4.33 -40.07
N ILE A 738 -13.26 -3.48 -39.03
CA ILE A 738 -12.23 -3.44 -37.98
C ILE A 738 -12.22 -4.76 -37.19
N CYS A 739 -13.39 -5.29 -36.83
CA CYS A 739 -13.49 -6.60 -36.17
C CYS A 739 -12.93 -7.73 -37.04
N LEU A 740 -13.24 -7.74 -38.34
CA LEU A 740 -12.67 -8.72 -39.28
C LEU A 740 -11.16 -8.57 -39.43
N ASN A 741 -10.64 -7.33 -39.44
CA ASN A 741 -9.20 -7.09 -39.46
C ASN A 741 -8.52 -7.60 -38.19
N MET A 742 -9.16 -7.46 -37.02
CA MET A 742 -8.68 -8.02 -35.75
C MET A 742 -8.61 -9.55 -35.81
N VAL A 743 -9.67 -10.21 -36.29
CA VAL A 743 -9.68 -11.68 -36.45
C VAL A 743 -8.58 -12.13 -37.40
N ALA A 744 -8.34 -11.42 -38.50
CA ALA A 744 -7.24 -11.73 -39.41
C ALA A 744 -5.87 -11.69 -38.73
N MET A 745 -5.64 -10.77 -37.77
CA MET A 745 -4.42 -10.73 -36.97
C MET A 745 -4.34 -11.87 -35.94
N MET A 746 -5.47 -12.31 -35.38
CA MET A 746 -5.52 -13.43 -34.42
C MET A 746 -5.18 -14.79 -35.06
N VAL A 747 -5.31 -14.92 -36.39
CA VAL A 747 -5.03 -16.16 -37.13
C VAL A 747 -3.52 -16.35 -37.39
N GLU A 748 -2.68 -15.33 -37.21
CA GLU A 748 -1.23 -15.44 -37.36
C GLU A 748 -0.62 -16.42 -36.33
N THR A 749 0.24 -17.33 -36.80
CA THR A 749 0.94 -18.33 -35.96
C THR A 749 2.43 -18.40 -36.33
N ASP A 750 3.31 -18.87 -35.42
CA ASP A 750 4.77 -18.83 -35.58
C ASP A 750 5.25 -19.65 -36.80
N ASP A 751 4.78 -20.90 -36.92
CA ASP A 751 5.12 -21.84 -38.01
C ASP A 751 4.01 -22.02 -39.07
N GLN A 752 3.47 -20.91 -39.57
CA GLN A 752 2.47 -20.98 -40.65
C GLN A 752 3.07 -21.18 -42.04
N SER A 753 2.34 -21.93 -42.89
CA SER A 753 2.70 -22.16 -44.29
C SER A 753 2.86 -20.86 -45.08
N GLU A 754 3.73 -20.88 -46.09
CA GLU A 754 3.98 -19.71 -46.94
C GLU A 754 2.71 -19.25 -47.67
N MET A 755 1.84 -20.19 -48.07
CA MET A 755 0.53 -19.87 -48.62
C MET A 755 -0.32 -19.07 -47.63
N LYS A 756 -0.39 -19.50 -46.36
CA LYS A 756 -1.13 -18.79 -45.31
C LYS A 756 -0.54 -17.38 -45.10
N LYS A 757 0.80 -17.25 -45.05
CA LYS A 757 1.48 -15.93 -44.96
C LYS A 757 1.10 -15.02 -46.12
N ASN A 758 1.12 -15.53 -47.35
CA ASN A 758 0.79 -14.76 -48.55
C ASN A 758 -0.69 -14.32 -48.56
N VAL A 759 -1.60 -15.22 -48.19
CA VAL A 759 -3.03 -14.90 -48.06
C VAL A 759 -3.27 -13.83 -46.99
N LEU A 760 -2.68 -13.96 -45.79
CA LEU A 760 -2.82 -12.94 -44.75
C LEU A 760 -2.20 -11.60 -45.16
N SER A 761 -1.08 -11.63 -45.89
CA SER A 761 -0.46 -10.41 -46.44
C SER A 761 -1.39 -9.71 -47.42
N GLN A 762 -1.99 -10.44 -48.36
CA GLN A 762 -2.98 -9.90 -49.30
C GLN A 762 -4.21 -9.32 -48.59
N ILE A 763 -4.76 -10.05 -47.61
CA ILE A 763 -5.88 -9.57 -46.78
C ILE A 763 -5.50 -8.27 -46.06
N ASN A 764 -4.30 -8.19 -45.48
CA ASN A 764 -3.83 -6.99 -44.80
C ASN A 764 -3.72 -5.79 -45.75
N VAL A 765 -3.22 -5.98 -46.98
CA VAL A 765 -3.17 -4.92 -47.99
C VAL A 765 -4.58 -4.43 -48.35
N ILE A 766 -5.55 -5.34 -48.52
CA ILE A 766 -6.95 -5.00 -48.80
C ILE A 766 -7.53 -4.12 -47.68
N PHE A 767 -7.33 -4.48 -46.41
CA PHE A 767 -7.78 -3.65 -45.29
C PHE A 767 -7.15 -2.26 -45.27
N VAL A 768 -5.85 -2.15 -45.55
CA VAL A 768 -5.18 -0.84 -45.65
C VAL A 768 -5.80 0.01 -46.75
N ILE A 769 -6.07 -0.57 -47.92
CA ILE A 769 -6.73 0.14 -49.03
C ILE A 769 -8.12 0.63 -48.62
N ILE A 770 -8.94 -0.22 -47.99
CA ILE A 770 -10.29 0.17 -47.55
C ILE A 770 -10.24 1.31 -46.53
N PHE A 771 -9.40 1.22 -45.49
CA PHE A 771 -9.29 2.26 -44.46
C PHE A 771 -8.67 3.56 -44.98
N THR A 772 -7.75 3.46 -45.94
CA THR A 772 -7.21 4.63 -46.64
C THR A 772 -8.28 5.30 -47.47
N GLY A 773 -9.08 4.51 -48.20
CA GLY A 773 -10.22 4.98 -48.98
C GLY A 773 -11.26 5.68 -48.10
N GLU A 774 -11.65 5.07 -46.98
CA GLU A 774 -12.54 5.67 -45.98
C GLU A 774 -12.01 7.04 -45.50
N SER A 775 -10.73 7.09 -45.11
CA SER A 775 -10.12 8.31 -44.56
C SER A 775 -10.04 9.43 -45.61
N ILE A 776 -9.67 9.11 -46.84
CA ILE A 776 -9.65 10.07 -47.96
C ILE A 776 -11.05 10.56 -48.27
N LEU A 777 -12.03 9.66 -48.37
CA LEU A 777 -13.43 10.01 -48.66
C LEU A 777 -14.04 10.89 -47.55
N LYS A 778 -13.78 10.58 -46.27
CA LYS A 778 -14.18 11.44 -45.13
C LYS A 778 -13.49 12.80 -45.16
N MET A 779 -12.21 12.85 -45.51
CA MET A 779 -11.46 14.11 -45.67
C MET A 779 -12.02 14.96 -46.82
N LEU A 780 -12.43 14.36 -47.95
CA LEU A 780 -13.05 15.07 -49.07
C LEU A 780 -14.46 15.61 -48.70
N ALA A 781 -15.24 14.83 -47.95
CA ALA A 781 -16.57 15.26 -47.49
C ALA A 781 -16.50 16.43 -46.50
N LEU A 782 -15.63 16.33 -45.48
CA LEU A 782 -15.55 17.28 -44.36
C LEU A 782 -14.52 18.41 -44.55
N ARG A 783 -13.55 18.27 -45.48
CA ARG A 783 -12.45 19.20 -45.73
C ARG A 783 -11.68 19.53 -44.44
N HIS A 784 -11.43 20.82 -44.16
CA HIS A 784 -10.74 21.27 -42.94
C HIS A 784 -11.45 20.80 -41.64
N ARG A 785 -12.78 20.60 -41.69
CA ARG A 785 -13.57 20.13 -40.53
C ARG A 785 -13.33 18.66 -40.20
N TYR A 786 -12.58 17.93 -41.03
CA TYR A 786 -12.09 16.60 -40.69
C TYR A 786 -11.15 16.65 -39.48
N PHE A 787 -10.21 17.60 -39.46
CA PHE A 787 -9.17 17.71 -38.44
C PHE A 787 -9.64 18.31 -37.11
N THR A 788 -10.87 18.82 -37.05
CA THR A 788 -11.44 19.33 -35.78
C THR A 788 -11.93 18.21 -34.87
N ILE A 789 -12.21 17.02 -35.41
CA ILE A 789 -12.68 15.86 -34.65
C ILE A 789 -11.49 14.98 -34.29
N GLY A 790 -11.16 14.88 -32.99
CA GLY A 790 -10.00 14.12 -32.51
C GLY A 790 -9.98 12.65 -32.95
N TRP A 791 -11.15 12.00 -33.03
CA TRP A 791 -11.25 10.62 -33.52
C TRP A 791 -10.87 10.48 -35.01
N ASN A 792 -11.20 11.47 -35.83
CA ASN A 792 -10.81 11.45 -37.25
C ASN A 792 -9.31 11.69 -37.40
N VAL A 793 -8.72 12.58 -36.58
CA VAL A 793 -7.26 12.78 -36.53
C VAL A 793 -6.55 11.48 -36.11
N PHE A 794 -7.07 10.78 -35.09
CA PHE A 794 -6.56 9.48 -34.68
C PHE A 794 -6.65 8.44 -35.81
N ASP A 795 -7.81 8.32 -36.47
CA ASP A 795 -8.00 7.39 -37.59
C ASP A 795 -7.00 7.67 -38.73
N PHE A 796 -6.77 8.93 -39.05
CA PHE A 796 -5.81 9.38 -40.06
C PHE A 796 -4.37 8.99 -39.71
N VAL A 797 -3.93 9.23 -38.46
CA VAL A 797 -2.60 8.84 -37.99
C VAL A 797 -2.40 7.33 -38.11
N VAL A 798 -3.41 6.54 -37.73
CA VAL A 798 -3.37 5.07 -37.86
C VAL A 798 -3.27 4.63 -39.32
N VAL A 799 -3.93 5.31 -40.26
CA VAL A 799 -3.78 5.04 -41.71
C VAL A 799 -2.35 5.34 -42.17
N ILE A 800 -1.79 6.49 -41.79
CA ILE A 800 -0.41 6.85 -42.17
C ILE A 800 0.59 5.80 -41.67
N ILE A 801 0.49 5.42 -40.39
CA ILE A 801 1.34 4.39 -39.79
C ILE A 801 1.19 3.05 -40.54
N SER A 802 -0.03 2.72 -40.97
CA SER A 802 -0.32 1.51 -41.71
C SER A 802 0.30 1.47 -43.11
N ILE A 803 0.28 2.59 -43.82
CA ILE A 803 0.93 2.73 -45.14
C ILE A 803 2.44 2.70 -44.98
N ALA A 804 2.98 3.44 -44.00
CA ALA A 804 4.41 3.45 -43.69
C ALA A 804 4.93 2.05 -43.37
N GLY A 805 4.17 1.26 -42.60
CA GLY A 805 4.53 -0.13 -42.27
C GLY A 805 4.60 -1.06 -43.48
N LEU A 806 3.76 -0.86 -44.51
CA LEU A 806 3.84 -1.62 -45.76
C LEU A 806 5.09 -1.22 -46.56
N LEU A 807 5.30 0.08 -46.77
CA LEU A 807 6.44 0.60 -47.54
C LEU A 807 7.79 0.28 -46.88
N LEU A 808 7.85 0.33 -45.54
CA LEU A 808 9.05 -0.02 -44.78
C LEU A 808 9.37 -1.52 -44.88
N SER A 809 8.37 -2.39 -45.02
CA SER A 809 8.61 -3.83 -45.21
C SER A 809 9.42 -4.10 -46.48
N ASP A 810 9.05 -3.47 -47.59
CA ASP A 810 9.73 -3.62 -48.88
C ASP A 810 11.13 -2.96 -48.87
N LEU A 811 11.27 -1.84 -48.16
CA LEU A 811 12.55 -1.15 -48.02
C LEU A 811 13.55 -1.96 -47.17
N ILE A 812 13.09 -2.57 -46.09
CA ILE A 812 13.94 -3.33 -45.16
C ILE A 812 14.37 -4.67 -45.76
N GLU A 813 13.54 -5.31 -46.59
CA GLU A 813 13.97 -6.49 -47.35
C GLU A 813 15.14 -6.16 -48.29
N LYS A 814 15.17 -4.93 -48.81
CA LYS A 814 16.22 -4.44 -49.72
C LYS A 814 17.49 -3.97 -49.01
N TYR A 815 17.37 -3.37 -47.83
CA TYR A 815 18.49 -2.88 -47.03
C TYR A 815 18.53 -3.70 -45.74
N PHE A 816 19.49 -4.62 -45.57
CA PHE A 816 19.64 -5.54 -44.42
C PHE A 816 19.56 -4.87 -43.02
N VAL A 817 18.38 -4.44 -42.58
CA VAL A 817 18.14 -3.88 -41.25
C VAL A 817 17.88 -5.01 -40.25
N SER A 818 18.25 -4.80 -38.99
CA SER A 818 18.06 -5.76 -37.89
C SER A 818 16.62 -6.31 -37.83
N PRO A 819 16.43 -7.64 -37.75
CA PRO A 819 15.11 -8.27 -37.62
C PRO A 819 14.27 -7.79 -36.42
N THR A 820 14.89 -7.21 -35.40
CA THR A 820 14.23 -6.61 -34.23
C THR A 820 13.38 -5.39 -34.59
N LEU A 821 13.93 -4.48 -35.40
CA LEU A 821 13.24 -3.29 -35.89
C LEU A 821 12.03 -3.66 -36.75
N PHE A 822 12.16 -4.73 -37.53
CA PHE A 822 11.06 -5.29 -38.32
C PHE A 822 9.89 -5.79 -37.47
N ARG A 823 10.18 -6.47 -36.35
CA ARG A 823 9.14 -6.87 -35.39
C ARG A 823 8.41 -5.63 -34.84
N VAL A 824 9.13 -4.59 -34.43
CA VAL A 824 8.53 -3.35 -33.89
C VAL A 824 7.64 -2.63 -34.89
N ILE A 825 8.05 -2.52 -36.16
CA ILE A 825 7.20 -1.90 -37.20
C ILE A 825 5.93 -2.73 -37.44
N ARG A 826 6.01 -4.06 -37.37
CA ARG A 826 4.83 -4.93 -37.48
C ARG A 826 3.85 -4.74 -36.33
N LEU A 827 4.30 -4.41 -35.11
CA LEU A 827 3.43 -4.07 -33.97
C LEU A 827 2.55 -2.85 -34.26
N ALA A 828 2.97 -1.93 -35.13
CA ALA A 828 2.20 -0.74 -35.45
C ALA A 828 0.82 -1.04 -36.08
N LYS A 829 0.62 -2.27 -36.61
CA LYS A 829 -0.69 -2.75 -37.08
C LYS A 829 -1.73 -2.87 -35.96
N ILE A 830 -1.30 -3.09 -34.71
CA ILE A 830 -2.18 -3.18 -33.52
C ILE A 830 -2.94 -1.87 -33.28
N ALA A 831 -2.39 -0.72 -33.69
CA ALA A 831 -3.05 0.58 -33.56
C ALA A 831 -4.42 0.64 -34.27
N ARG A 832 -4.68 -0.24 -35.25
CA ARG A 832 -5.99 -0.36 -35.90
C ARG A 832 -7.07 -0.91 -34.97
N VAL A 833 -6.72 -1.81 -34.06
CA VAL A 833 -7.67 -2.39 -33.07
C VAL A 833 -8.16 -1.32 -32.11
N LEU A 834 -7.32 -0.33 -31.78
CA LEU A 834 -7.69 0.80 -30.92
C LEU A 834 -8.84 1.65 -31.49
N ARG A 835 -9.15 1.55 -32.79
CA ARG A 835 -10.34 2.21 -33.37
C ARG A 835 -11.65 1.68 -32.79
N LEU A 836 -11.68 0.45 -32.27
CA LEU A 836 -12.86 -0.11 -31.59
C LEU A 836 -13.27 0.69 -30.35
N VAL A 837 -12.32 1.38 -29.71
CA VAL A 837 -12.56 2.22 -28.52
C VAL A 837 -13.54 3.35 -28.83
N LYS A 838 -13.58 3.84 -30.08
CA LYS A 838 -14.49 4.91 -30.51
C LYS A 838 -15.97 4.53 -30.32
N ALA A 839 -16.32 3.27 -30.62
CA ALA A 839 -17.69 2.78 -30.54
C ALA A 839 -18.09 2.35 -29.12
N ALA A 840 -17.14 1.89 -28.31
CA ALA A 840 -17.40 1.40 -26.96
C ALA A 840 -17.48 2.55 -25.94
N LYS A 841 -18.69 3.11 -25.75
CA LYS A 841 -18.95 4.20 -24.77
C LYS A 841 -18.43 3.86 -23.36
N GLY A 842 -18.64 2.64 -22.88
CA GLY A 842 -18.18 2.20 -21.55
C GLY A 842 -16.65 2.21 -21.41
N ILE A 843 -15.93 1.63 -22.37
CA ILE A 843 -14.46 1.60 -22.40
C ILE A 843 -13.90 3.03 -22.46
N ARG A 844 -14.51 3.91 -23.25
CA ARG A 844 -14.10 5.32 -23.34
C ARG A 844 -14.19 6.04 -22.00
N THR A 845 -15.25 5.81 -21.23
CA THR A 845 -15.40 6.39 -19.88
C THR A 845 -14.30 5.88 -18.94
N LEU A 846 -13.98 4.59 -18.96
CA LEU A 846 -12.90 4.02 -18.15
C LEU A 846 -11.53 4.58 -18.55
N LEU A 847 -11.22 4.66 -19.85
CA LEU A 847 -9.97 5.24 -20.34
C LEU A 847 -9.86 6.73 -20.01
N PHE A 848 -10.97 7.47 -20.05
CA PHE A 848 -10.98 8.86 -19.63
C PHE A 848 -10.67 9.00 -18.14
N ALA A 849 -11.27 8.17 -17.28
CA ALA A 849 -10.95 8.14 -15.86
C ALA A 849 -9.46 7.80 -15.60
N LEU A 850 -8.91 6.84 -16.33
CA LEU A 850 -7.47 6.52 -16.30
C LEU A 850 -6.62 7.74 -16.65
N MET A 851 -6.95 8.42 -17.76
CA MET A 851 -6.23 9.61 -18.23
C MET A 851 -6.28 10.73 -17.17
N MET A 852 -7.41 10.91 -16.50
CA MET A 852 -7.60 11.89 -15.42
C MET A 852 -6.74 11.59 -14.19
N SER A 853 -6.43 10.31 -13.92
CA SER A 853 -5.57 9.91 -12.79
C SER A 853 -4.06 9.96 -13.07
N LEU A 854 -3.66 10.10 -14.34
CA LEU A 854 -2.25 10.01 -14.77
C LEU A 854 -1.32 11.04 -14.09
N PRO A 855 -1.69 12.32 -13.91
CA PRO A 855 -0.81 13.29 -13.24
C PRO A 855 -0.45 12.89 -11.80
N ALA A 856 -1.42 12.40 -11.03
CA ALA A 856 -1.18 11.90 -9.68
C ALA A 856 -0.31 10.64 -9.68
N LEU A 857 -0.62 9.68 -10.57
CA LEU A 857 0.15 8.44 -10.70
C LEU A 857 1.61 8.70 -11.13
N PHE A 858 1.85 9.71 -11.95
CA PHE A 858 3.18 10.11 -12.38
C PHE A 858 4.05 10.56 -11.20
N ASN A 859 3.52 11.35 -10.27
CA ASN A 859 4.26 11.80 -9.09
C ASN A 859 4.66 10.62 -8.18
N ILE A 860 3.73 9.68 -7.98
CA ILE A 860 3.98 8.44 -7.23
C ILE A 860 5.03 7.58 -7.95
N GLY A 861 4.90 7.42 -9.27
CA GLY A 861 5.84 6.69 -10.11
C GLY A 861 7.24 7.29 -10.11
N LEU A 862 7.37 8.62 -10.05
CA LEU A 862 8.66 9.31 -9.96
C LEU A 862 9.34 9.04 -8.61
N LEU A 863 8.58 9.09 -7.50
CA LEU A 863 9.09 8.71 -6.18
C LEU A 863 9.53 7.24 -6.14
N LEU A 864 8.71 6.32 -6.68
CA LEU A 864 9.03 4.90 -6.76
C LEU A 864 10.28 4.64 -7.61
N PHE A 865 10.41 5.33 -8.75
CA PHE A 865 11.61 5.27 -9.59
C PHE A 865 12.86 5.74 -8.84
N LEU A 866 12.77 6.83 -8.07
CA LEU A 866 13.89 7.30 -7.26
C LEU A 866 14.31 6.26 -6.21
N ILE A 867 13.34 5.63 -5.54
CA ILE A 867 13.60 4.57 -4.56
C ILE A 867 14.29 3.37 -5.23
N MET A 868 13.77 2.90 -6.38
CA MET A 868 14.40 1.82 -7.15
C MET A 868 15.82 2.19 -7.60
N PHE A 869 16.04 3.45 -8.01
CA PHE A 869 17.36 3.95 -8.40
C PHE A 869 18.35 3.86 -7.24
N ILE A 870 17.99 4.34 -6.05
CA ILE A 870 18.84 4.31 -4.85
C ILE A 870 19.18 2.86 -4.46
N PHE A 871 18.18 1.99 -4.39
CA PHE A 871 18.39 0.59 -4.05
C PHE A 871 19.19 -0.16 -5.13
N SER A 872 19.11 0.24 -6.41
CA SER A 872 19.91 -0.36 -7.48
C SER A 872 21.39 -0.08 -7.26
N ILE A 873 21.75 1.16 -6.94
CA ILE A 873 23.14 1.55 -6.64
C ILE A 873 23.64 0.84 -5.38
N PHE A 874 22.80 0.77 -4.33
CA PHE A 874 23.15 0.02 -3.13
C PHE A 874 23.36 -1.46 -3.42
N GLY A 875 22.48 -2.06 -4.22
CA GLY A 875 22.55 -3.45 -4.66
C GLY A 875 23.83 -3.73 -5.43
N MET A 876 24.18 -2.89 -6.40
CA MET A 876 25.43 -3.03 -7.15
C MET A 876 26.66 -3.02 -6.23
N SER A 877 26.70 -2.07 -5.30
CA SER A 877 27.87 -1.87 -4.44
C SER A 877 28.10 -2.99 -3.42
N ASN A 878 27.02 -3.63 -2.95
CA ASN A 878 27.08 -4.65 -1.91
C ASN A 878 26.95 -6.08 -2.46
N PHE A 879 26.15 -6.28 -3.51
CA PHE A 879 25.72 -7.59 -4.00
C PHE A 879 26.27 -7.95 -5.39
N GLY A 880 27.12 -7.11 -6.00
CA GLY A 880 27.68 -7.40 -7.32
C GLY A 880 28.51 -8.69 -7.39
N TYR A 881 29.11 -9.13 -6.28
CA TYR A 881 29.98 -10.31 -6.25
C TYR A 881 29.33 -11.56 -5.60
N LEU A 882 28.00 -11.56 -5.44
CA LEU A 882 27.30 -12.71 -4.84
C LEU A 882 27.49 -13.98 -5.69
N LYS A 883 27.50 -15.14 -5.00
CA LYS A 883 27.47 -16.43 -5.67
C LYS A 883 26.14 -16.58 -6.42
N LYS A 884 26.19 -16.88 -7.71
CA LYS A 884 25.01 -17.12 -8.55
C LYS A 884 24.31 -18.42 -8.10
N GLN A 885 23.15 -18.29 -7.49
CA GLN A 885 22.30 -19.39 -6.98
C GLN A 885 20.83 -18.94 -6.96
N ALA A 886 19.91 -19.90 -7.09
CA ALA A 886 18.47 -19.66 -7.03
C ALA A 886 18.00 -18.54 -7.98
N GLY A 887 17.64 -17.36 -7.44
CA GLY A 887 17.16 -16.23 -8.23
C GLY A 887 18.25 -15.31 -8.80
N VAL A 888 19.53 -15.54 -8.48
CA VAL A 888 20.65 -14.77 -9.02
C VAL A 888 21.37 -15.59 -10.09
N ASP A 889 21.23 -15.18 -11.35
CA ASP A 889 21.82 -15.86 -12.52
C ASP A 889 22.70 -14.91 -13.36
N ASP A 890 23.00 -15.27 -14.60
CA ASP A 890 23.83 -14.45 -15.50
C ASP A 890 23.14 -13.18 -16.01
N ILE A 891 21.81 -13.10 -15.95
CA ILE A 891 20.98 -11.99 -16.46
C ILE A 891 20.40 -11.18 -15.29
N PHE A 892 19.74 -11.84 -14.36
CA PHE A 892 19.15 -11.30 -13.15
C PHE A 892 20.18 -11.32 -12.02
N ASN A 893 20.96 -10.24 -11.91
CA ASN A 893 21.98 -10.07 -10.88
C ASN A 893 22.23 -8.60 -10.56
N PHE A 894 23.06 -8.35 -9.55
CA PHE A 894 23.46 -7.02 -9.13
C PHE A 894 24.83 -6.59 -9.69
N GLU A 895 25.32 -7.20 -10.78
CA GLU A 895 26.65 -6.87 -11.33
C GLU A 895 26.69 -5.47 -11.97
N THR A 896 25.58 -5.05 -12.59
CA THR A 896 25.45 -3.77 -13.30
C THR A 896 24.16 -3.05 -12.92
N PHE A 897 24.08 -1.75 -13.25
CA PHE A 897 22.91 -0.93 -12.98
C PHE A 897 21.65 -1.43 -13.71
N GLY A 898 21.79 -1.81 -14.98
CA GLY A 898 20.65 -2.30 -15.77
C GLY A 898 20.05 -3.57 -15.19
N ASN A 899 20.90 -4.55 -14.83
CA ASN A 899 20.46 -5.81 -14.24
C ASN A 899 19.83 -5.57 -12.85
N SER A 900 20.46 -4.73 -12.02
CA SER A 900 19.94 -4.37 -10.69
C SER A 900 18.56 -3.69 -10.76
N MET A 901 18.35 -2.82 -11.75
CA MET A 901 17.07 -2.15 -11.96
C MET A 901 15.97 -3.14 -12.36
N ILE A 902 16.30 -4.16 -13.16
CA ILE A 902 15.35 -5.23 -13.53
C ILE A 902 14.99 -6.07 -12.29
N CYS A 903 15.96 -6.50 -11.50
CA CYS A 903 15.71 -7.25 -10.26
C CYS A 903 14.85 -6.45 -9.27
N LEU A 904 15.10 -5.15 -9.11
CA LEU A 904 14.26 -4.31 -8.23
C LEU A 904 12.88 -4.01 -8.80
N PHE A 905 12.74 -3.92 -10.12
CA PHE A 905 11.44 -3.83 -10.75
C PHE A 905 10.60 -5.09 -10.51
N GLU A 906 11.22 -6.28 -10.57
CA GLU A 906 10.58 -7.54 -10.20
C GLU A 906 10.15 -7.56 -8.72
N ILE A 907 11.06 -7.21 -7.80
CA ILE A 907 10.79 -7.13 -6.35
C ILE A 907 9.73 -6.07 -6.01
N THR A 908 9.55 -5.03 -6.83
CA THR A 908 8.51 -4.00 -6.62
C THR A 908 7.10 -4.62 -6.69
N THR A 909 6.92 -5.70 -7.45
CA THR A 909 5.69 -6.50 -7.46
C THR A 909 5.65 -7.56 -6.37
N SER A 910 6.66 -7.58 -5.48
CA SER A 910 6.98 -8.64 -4.51
C SER A 910 7.19 -10.01 -5.14
N ALA A 911 7.52 -10.11 -6.43
CA ALA A 911 7.86 -11.37 -7.07
C ALA A 911 9.35 -11.71 -6.90
N GLY A 912 9.68 -13.01 -6.79
CA GLY A 912 11.05 -13.53 -6.86
C GLY A 912 12.03 -13.08 -5.76
N TRP A 913 11.58 -12.28 -4.78
CA TRP A 913 12.46 -11.71 -3.76
C TRP A 913 13.08 -12.76 -2.84
N ASP A 914 12.40 -13.89 -2.64
CA ASP A 914 12.90 -15.06 -1.92
C ASP A 914 14.12 -15.67 -2.63
N GLY A 915 14.05 -15.83 -3.95
CA GLY A 915 15.16 -16.33 -4.77
C GLY A 915 16.39 -15.42 -4.73
N LEU A 916 16.19 -14.10 -4.67
CA LEU A 916 17.26 -13.10 -4.56
C LEU A 916 17.87 -13.00 -3.15
N LEU A 917 17.12 -13.41 -2.12
CA LEU A 917 17.59 -13.42 -0.72
C LEU A 917 18.46 -14.64 -0.39
N LEU A 918 18.26 -15.76 -1.09
CA LEU A 918 18.91 -17.04 -0.77
C LEU A 918 20.45 -17.02 -0.89
N PRO A 919 21.09 -16.39 -1.90
CA PRO A 919 22.55 -16.36 -2.01
C PRO A 919 23.22 -15.67 -0.81
N THR A 920 24.29 -16.28 -0.30
CA THR A 920 25.10 -15.77 0.82
C THR A 920 26.54 -15.57 0.40
#